data_AF-A0A7X0VEA2-F1
#
_entry.id   AF-A0A7X0VEA2-F1
#
_cell.length_a   1.000
_cell.length_b   1.000
_cell.length_c   1.000
_cell.angle_alpha   90.00
_cell.angle_beta   90.00
_cell.angle_gamma   90.00
#
_symmetry.space_group_name_H-M   'P 1'
#
loop_
_entity.id
_entity.type
_entity.pdbx_description
1 polymer ?
#
loop_
_entity_poly.entity_id
_entity_poly.type
_entity_poly.pdbx_seq_one_letter_code
_entity_poly.pdbx_strand_id
1 'polypeptide(L)'
;MKKKAIQFTVLLSIFFAMLFLFAHAGEVYAAPSQVNDTNGAITYSGSWTYDNTVASGYYNNDQHYSNTNGNYAQFTFTGTSIQWIGPKNFDCGISDVYIDGIKVASVDMYSSTLLKQQVLYSINTLTNASHTIKIVVTNTKNSSSSGYYSSIDSFSYVTLTTTTTGNDTNGAIAYSGLWTYDNTGASGYFNNDQHYSNTNGNYAQFTFTGTSIQWIGPRHNDCGISDVYIDGVKVASVDMYSSTWDKQQVLYGNNTLSNASHTIKIVVTNTKNASSIGYYSSIDAFKYDTPTPGSWMTSMDYSNIQGLNQWYYQQQLIASPYTYSNMSYVSGAWRGGGGNWISTNSAHPDNSNNAVRTWVAPVTGTVKITGRVFKIDTSGGDGVVVTVDKNSTPLWTRTISAGDWLGAFMDGALDSVSVAAGDYIHFIVNRNTDYGADATGWDPTITYIGTAPTNTTYYISAAGDDRNSGTDSAHPWKTVAPLNNINTFGAGVQILFHGGDTFTGGLNLSMVGTSGSRDIIGTYGTGKATLTDTAQSITDIIQLVNSEYVTVQNLNLIATPGTNYGTTSFAPVNLSVGLRIYSTRTSGSKWRSIYVDNCEFKNSQSGVWFDSHQGPTVDGFDDVKVTNSLFDSVYLLGVIVHGYDSFGPNGPLNQHSNVYIGSNQFKHIYGYHDGIAAESQPIEITNTTGLTIEKNLLADNCGYGGYNPLGGSTGIGISHTRDFKIQYNEIYGTKSSTNYDGSAIDADVDSKNGEIAFNLTYNNYGPSIQLGSSAAIGTTTSDIAIHHNISYNDVRGNLSTSVQGAVRIWGNTNNIQLFNNTIYVDKSGSQGTPSVISLEVGNNKNLKVWNNIFKTTSGVAMIRPNGSTGMEWDYFGTHIDSSNQFIANLYDSSGGTLIISTDDTHGSYTNVTSLSSWQGYGQEKIDATTYGVVGSAGLTSLTAPSGYLPSQQVSVFTNFDLTAGSAALGQAHTNPWSIVTLSGSMSVQQKDYHGNTASIVDIGADTY
;
A
#
# COMPACT_ATOMS: atom_id res chain seq x y z
N MET A 1 50.98 -14.14 24.90
CA MET A 1 49.68 -14.07 24.21
C MET A 1 48.43 -14.17 25.10
N LYS A 2 48.51 -14.24 26.45
CA LYS A 2 47.31 -14.30 27.33
C LYS A 2 46.99 -13.04 28.16
N LYS A 3 47.69 -11.91 27.98
CA LYS A 3 47.48 -10.67 28.77
C LYS A 3 46.74 -9.54 28.03
N LYS A 4 46.56 -9.60 26.70
CA LYS A 4 45.84 -8.55 25.93
C LYS A 4 44.34 -8.83 25.74
N ALA A 5 43.89 -10.08 25.81
CA ALA A 5 42.47 -10.44 25.68
C ALA A 5 41.63 -10.10 26.93
N ILE A 6 42.25 -10.00 28.11
CA ILE A 6 41.56 -9.71 29.39
C ILE A 6 41.24 -8.21 29.55
N GLN A 7 41.95 -7.31 28.86
CA GLN A 7 41.65 -5.87 28.91
C GLN A 7 40.42 -5.48 28.06
N PHE A 8 40.08 -6.26 27.02
CA PHE A 8 38.94 -5.95 26.14
C PHE A 8 37.60 -6.37 26.77
N THR A 9 37.56 -7.50 27.47
CA THR A 9 36.34 -7.98 28.15
C THR A 9 36.02 -7.16 29.41
N VAL A 10 37.05 -6.73 30.16
CA VAL A 10 36.86 -5.96 31.40
C VAL A 10 36.45 -4.50 31.13
N LEU A 11 36.90 -3.87 30.05
CA LEU A 11 36.39 -2.54 29.65
C LEU A 11 34.92 -2.60 29.19
N LEU A 12 34.52 -3.66 28.48
CA LEU A 12 33.13 -3.85 28.05
C LEU A 12 32.19 -4.06 29.25
N SER A 13 32.62 -4.79 30.28
CA SER A 13 31.78 -5.07 31.47
C SER A 13 31.64 -3.85 32.40
N ILE A 14 32.67 -3.00 32.50
CA ILE A 14 32.62 -1.77 33.30
C ILE A 14 31.77 -0.69 32.60
N PHE A 15 31.70 -0.70 31.26
CA PHE A 15 30.83 0.18 30.47
C PHE A 15 29.34 -0.14 30.66
N PHE A 16 28.97 -1.42 30.79
CA PHE A 16 27.59 -1.83 31.08
C PHE A 16 27.15 -1.49 32.51
N ALA A 17 28.05 -1.52 33.50
CA ALA A 17 27.71 -1.22 34.89
C ALA A 17 27.46 0.28 35.18
N MET A 18 28.01 1.19 34.37
CA MET A 18 27.76 2.64 34.50
C MET A 18 26.50 3.13 33.77
N LEU A 19 25.98 2.39 32.78
CA LEU A 19 24.79 2.77 32.00
C LEU A 19 23.46 2.62 32.78
N PHE A 20 23.43 1.84 33.87
CA PHE A 20 22.22 1.55 34.64
C PHE A 20 21.85 2.61 35.71
N LEU A 21 22.64 3.67 35.87
CA LEU A 21 22.43 4.66 36.93
C LEU A 21 21.43 5.79 36.58
N PHE A 22 20.93 5.87 35.34
CA PHE A 22 20.07 6.99 34.90
C PHE A 22 18.87 6.61 34.00
N ALA A 23 18.58 5.33 33.77
CA ALA A 23 17.38 4.94 33.02
C ALA A 23 16.11 5.18 33.85
N HIS A 24 15.11 5.86 33.27
CA HIS A 24 13.77 5.96 33.86
C HIS A 24 13.13 4.56 33.93
N ALA A 25 12.21 4.35 34.87
CA ALA A 25 11.53 3.07 35.03
C ALA A 25 10.79 2.67 33.73
N GLY A 26 11.34 1.72 32.98
CA GLY A 26 10.73 1.15 31.76
C GLY A 26 11.53 1.30 30.46
N GLU A 27 12.59 2.12 30.44
CA GLU A 27 13.46 2.27 29.26
C GLU A 27 14.63 1.28 29.29
N VAL A 28 14.90 0.61 28.17
CA VAL A 28 16.00 -0.35 28.04
C VAL A 28 16.85 0.03 26.83
N TYR A 29 18.17 0.01 26.98
CA TYR A 29 19.09 0.16 25.86
C TYR A 29 19.10 -1.14 25.06
N ALA A 30 18.72 -1.08 23.79
CA ALA A 30 18.85 -2.20 22.88
C ALA A 30 20.34 -2.58 22.67
N ALA A 31 20.61 -3.81 22.24
CA ALA A 31 21.95 -4.18 21.82
C ALA A 31 22.38 -3.31 20.60
N PRO A 32 23.67 -2.93 20.49
CA PRO A 32 24.13 -2.12 19.36
C PRO A 32 23.86 -2.81 18.02
N SER A 33 23.24 -2.09 17.08
CA SER A 33 23.01 -2.52 15.70
C SER A 33 24.21 -2.13 14.86
N GLN A 34 24.85 -3.11 14.19
CA GLN A 34 25.99 -2.88 13.30
C GLN A 34 25.57 -2.97 11.83
N VAL A 35 25.97 -1.98 11.05
CA VAL A 35 25.61 -1.78 9.64
C VAL A 35 26.88 -1.83 8.80
N ASN A 36 26.94 -2.78 7.86
CA ASN A 36 28.08 -2.90 6.93
C ASN A 36 28.12 -1.72 5.96
N ASP A 37 29.32 -1.37 5.49
CA ASP A 37 29.57 -0.40 4.42
C ASP A 37 28.77 -0.65 3.12
N THR A 38 28.38 -1.89 2.82
CA THR A 38 27.57 -2.27 1.65
C THR A 38 26.06 -2.12 1.87
N ASN A 39 25.63 -1.73 3.06
CA ASN A 39 24.20 -1.57 3.35
C ASN A 39 23.62 -0.41 2.50
N GLY A 40 22.51 -0.68 1.81
CA GLY A 40 21.85 0.28 0.93
C GLY A 40 21.34 1.56 1.60
N ALA A 41 21.27 1.60 2.95
CA ALA A 41 20.97 2.81 3.71
C ALA A 41 22.15 3.79 3.80
N ILE A 42 23.37 3.37 3.44
CA ILE A 42 24.53 4.24 3.39
C ILE A 42 24.63 4.87 2.00
N THR A 43 24.56 6.20 1.95
CA THR A 43 24.74 6.95 0.71
C THR A 43 26.19 7.40 0.57
N TYR A 44 26.82 7.01 -0.55
CA TYR A 44 28.14 7.48 -0.93
C TYR A 44 28.03 8.52 -2.04
N SER A 45 28.71 9.66 -1.85
CA SER A 45 28.80 10.73 -2.85
C SER A 45 30.25 10.93 -3.29
N GLY A 46 30.43 11.05 -4.61
CA GLY A 46 31.72 11.07 -5.27
C GLY A 46 32.28 9.66 -5.53
N SER A 47 33.55 9.58 -5.94
CA SER A 47 34.20 8.31 -6.26
C SER A 47 34.66 7.54 -5.00
N TRP A 48 33.92 6.50 -4.66
CA TRP A 48 34.28 5.52 -3.63
C TRP A 48 34.59 4.17 -4.27
N THR A 49 35.62 3.50 -3.76
CA THR A 49 36.05 2.18 -4.21
C THR A 49 35.59 1.14 -3.20
N TYR A 50 34.76 0.21 -3.63
CA TYR A 50 34.46 -1.02 -2.92
C TYR A 50 35.63 -2.00 -3.04
N ASP A 51 36.05 -2.61 -1.92
CA ASP A 51 37.10 -3.60 -1.88
C ASP A 51 36.74 -4.77 -0.95
N ASN A 52 36.61 -5.95 -1.53
CA ASN A 52 36.47 -7.23 -0.84
C ASN A 52 37.65 -8.20 -1.10
N THR A 53 38.70 -7.71 -1.78
CA THR A 53 39.80 -8.55 -2.25
C THR A 53 40.97 -8.58 -1.27
N VAL A 54 41.19 -7.50 -0.52
CA VAL A 54 42.22 -7.39 0.52
C VAL A 54 41.64 -6.99 1.89
N ALA A 55 40.34 -7.21 2.08
CA ALA A 55 39.58 -6.81 3.25
C ALA A 55 39.33 -7.94 4.29
N SER A 56 40.14 -9.00 4.32
CA SER A 56 40.04 -10.00 5.39
C SER A 56 40.23 -9.40 6.79
N GLY A 57 39.30 -9.63 7.71
CA GLY A 57 39.31 -9.10 9.08
C GLY A 57 38.62 -7.74 9.26
N TYR A 58 37.97 -7.22 8.21
CA TYR A 58 36.95 -6.19 8.28
C TYR A 58 35.56 -6.83 8.57
N TYR A 59 34.56 -6.03 8.95
CA TYR A 59 33.19 -6.52 9.10
C TYR A 59 32.74 -7.03 7.72
N ASN A 60 32.15 -8.23 7.67
CA ASN A 60 31.88 -9.00 6.44
C ASN A 60 33.05 -9.20 5.43
N ASN A 61 34.28 -8.87 5.84
CA ASN A 61 35.48 -8.91 5.02
C ASN A 61 35.46 -7.98 3.78
N ASP A 62 34.84 -6.81 3.90
CA ASP A 62 34.79 -5.77 2.86
C ASP A 62 35.00 -4.34 3.43
N GLN A 63 35.15 -3.34 2.56
CA GLN A 63 35.21 -1.92 2.90
C GLN A 63 34.91 -1.02 1.68
N HIS A 64 34.52 0.23 1.94
CA HIS A 64 34.48 1.31 0.94
C HIS A 64 35.47 2.40 1.32
N TYR A 65 36.36 2.79 0.41
CA TYR A 65 37.32 3.87 0.66
C TYR A 65 37.37 4.93 -0.43
N SER A 66 37.83 6.12 -0.06
CA SER A 66 38.12 7.21 -0.98
C SER A 66 39.27 8.07 -0.47
N ASN A 67 39.94 8.78 -1.38
CA ASN A 67 41.01 9.73 -1.08
C ASN A 67 40.78 11.10 -1.75
N THR A 68 39.57 11.33 -2.28
CA THR A 68 39.23 12.55 -3.01
C THR A 68 38.50 13.52 -2.09
N ASN A 69 39.03 14.74 -1.97
CA ASN A 69 38.47 15.79 -1.13
C ASN A 69 37.01 16.10 -1.48
N GLY A 70 36.15 16.18 -0.46
CA GLY A 70 34.72 16.49 -0.63
C GLY A 70 33.85 15.26 -0.89
N ASN A 71 34.43 14.10 -1.18
CA ASN A 71 33.68 12.85 -1.18
C ASN A 71 33.17 12.57 0.23
N TYR A 72 32.00 11.96 0.34
CA TYR A 72 31.43 11.65 1.64
C TYR A 72 30.63 10.35 1.65
N ALA A 73 30.55 9.75 2.83
CA ALA A 73 29.62 8.69 3.16
C ALA A 73 28.63 9.22 4.21
N GLN A 74 27.35 8.90 4.06
CA GLN A 74 26.28 9.39 4.91
C GLN A 74 25.34 8.26 5.29
N PHE A 75 24.98 8.19 6.58
CA PHE A 75 24.08 7.17 7.12
C PHE A 75 23.09 7.79 8.10
N THR A 76 21.81 7.49 7.93
CA THR A 76 20.74 7.94 8.83
C THR A 76 20.31 6.78 9.73
N PHE A 77 20.22 7.04 11.03
CA PHE A 77 19.84 6.06 12.05
C PHE A 77 18.88 6.71 13.07
N THR A 78 18.10 5.90 13.77
CA THR A 78 17.35 6.37 14.95
C THR A 78 18.01 5.80 16.18
N GLY A 79 18.58 6.65 17.03
CA GLY A 79 19.25 6.14 18.22
C GLY A 79 20.08 7.15 18.98
N THR A 80 20.48 6.77 20.19
CA THR A 80 21.19 7.58 21.18
C THR A 80 22.71 7.56 21.04
N SER A 81 23.24 6.70 20.17
CA SER A 81 24.68 6.66 19.91
C SER A 81 25.00 6.17 18.50
N ILE A 82 26.17 6.56 17.98
CA ILE A 82 26.73 6.06 16.73
C ILE A 82 28.25 5.96 16.85
N GLN A 83 28.81 4.93 16.25
CA GLN A 83 30.23 4.68 16.07
C GLN A 83 30.52 4.54 14.58
N TRP A 84 31.60 5.17 14.12
CA TRP A 84 32.20 4.90 12.83
C TRP A 84 33.41 3.98 13.03
N ILE A 85 33.38 2.83 12.35
CA ILE A 85 34.41 1.80 12.42
C ILE A 85 35.13 1.72 11.08
N GLY A 86 36.46 1.61 11.13
CA GLY A 86 37.31 1.57 9.96
C GLY A 86 38.78 1.28 10.30
N PRO A 87 39.68 1.35 9.31
CA PRO A 87 41.09 1.15 9.53
C PRO A 87 41.82 2.42 9.97
N LYS A 88 42.94 2.23 10.68
CA LYS A 88 44.04 3.19 10.72
C LYS A 88 45.24 2.62 9.99
N ASN A 89 45.82 3.38 9.06
CA ASN A 89 46.96 2.92 8.25
C ASN A 89 47.92 4.05 7.90
N PHE A 90 49.08 3.71 7.33
CA PHE A 90 50.16 4.66 7.05
C PHE A 90 49.81 5.63 5.91
N ASP A 91 48.78 5.35 5.12
CA ASP A 91 48.29 6.14 3.99
C ASP A 91 46.94 6.83 4.26
N CYS A 92 46.37 6.67 5.46
CA CYS A 92 45.10 7.28 5.82
C CYS A 92 45.24 8.78 6.14
N GLY A 93 44.22 9.55 5.75
CA GLY A 93 44.13 11.00 5.95
C GLY A 93 43.30 11.41 7.17
N ILE A 94 42.88 12.67 7.18
CA ILE A 94 41.96 13.22 8.17
C ILE A 94 40.57 13.40 7.54
N SER A 95 39.53 12.98 8.25
CA SER A 95 38.13 13.18 7.83
C SER A 95 37.37 14.06 8.79
N ASP A 96 36.45 14.87 8.25
CA ASP A 96 35.50 15.61 9.06
C ASP A 96 34.26 14.75 9.32
N VAL A 97 33.78 14.78 10.56
CA VAL A 97 32.57 14.07 10.98
C VAL A 97 31.50 15.10 11.30
N TYR A 98 30.33 14.91 10.70
CA TYR A 98 29.14 15.70 10.95
C TYR A 98 28.05 14.80 11.54
N ILE A 99 27.31 15.34 12.51
CA ILE A 99 26.06 14.79 13.00
C ILE A 99 24.98 15.84 12.73
N ASP A 100 23.95 15.46 12.00
CA ASP A 100 22.82 16.34 11.64
C ASP A 100 23.25 17.65 10.97
N GLY A 101 24.29 17.55 10.14
CA GLY A 101 24.88 18.70 9.43
C GLY A 101 25.81 19.58 10.28
N ILE A 102 25.95 19.31 11.58
CA ILE A 102 26.88 20.02 12.47
C ILE A 102 28.21 19.27 12.53
N LYS A 103 29.31 19.97 12.25
CA LYS A 103 30.65 19.38 12.38
C LYS A 103 30.98 19.12 13.84
N VAL A 104 31.19 17.85 14.20
CA VAL A 104 31.45 17.40 15.58
C VAL A 104 32.90 16.97 15.81
N ALA A 105 33.64 16.59 14.76
CA ALA A 105 35.05 16.21 14.88
C ALA A 105 35.82 16.33 13.56
N SER A 106 37.15 16.33 13.67
CA SER A 106 38.09 16.00 12.60
C SER A 106 38.96 14.83 13.09
N VAL A 107 38.95 13.70 12.38
CA VAL A 107 39.51 12.42 12.82
C VAL A 107 40.76 12.07 12.01
N ASP A 108 41.92 12.00 12.66
CA ASP A 108 43.17 11.52 12.06
C ASP A 108 43.25 9.98 12.12
N MET A 109 43.16 9.35 10.95
CA MET A 109 43.19 7.90 10.77
C MET A 109 44.62 7.37 10.56
N TYR A 110 45.67 8.20 10.66
CA TYR A 110 47.04 7.74 10.50
C TYR A 110 47.48 6.75 11.60
N SER A 111 48.22 5.72 11.17
CA SER A 111 48.99 4.83 12.04
C SER A 111 50.19 4.29 11.25
N SER A 112 51.37 4.14 11.89
CA SER A 112 52.56 3.59 11.22
C SER A 112 52.42 2.13 10.80
N THR A 113 51.41 1.43 11.30
CA THR A 113 51.05 0.05 10.95
C THR A 113 49.54 -0.10 10.77
N LEU A 114 49.10 -0.99 9.90
CA LEU A 114 47.67 -1.26 9.67
C LEU A 114 46.99 -1.81 10.94
N LEU A 115 45.95 -1.11 11.38
CA LEU A 115 45.03 -1.53 12.44
C LEU A 115 43.62 -1.56 11.84
N LYS A 116 42.98 -2.73 11.84
CA LYS A 116 41.60 -2.91 11.35
C LYS A 116 40.59 -2.80 12.49
N GLN A 117 39.31 -2.60 12.18
CA GLN A 117 38.21 -2.60 13.16
C GLN A 117 38.43 -1.59 14.30
N GLN A 118 38.92 -0.40 13.97
CA GLN A 118 39.11 0.66 14.95
C GLN A 118 37.86 1.54 15.00
N VAL A 119 37.40 1.88 16.20
CA VAL A 119 36.42 2.96 16.39
C VAL A 119 37.14 4.27 16.08
N LEU A 120 36.85 4.84 14.91
CA LEU A 120 37.45 6.08 14.42
C LEU A 120 36.76 7.31 15.01
N TYR A 121 35.45 7.21 15.23
CA TYR A 121 34.65 8.20 15.93
C TYR A 121 33.53 7.53 16.72
N SER A 122 33.17 8.11 17.86
CA SER A 122 31.99 7.72 18.62
C SER A 122 31.30 8.92 19.25
N ILE A 123 29.98 8.86 19.33
CA ILE A 123 29.15 9.75 20.13
C ILE A 123 28.05 8.91 20.79
N ASN A 124 27.82 9.13 22.08
CA ASN A 124 26.90 8.34 22.90
C ASN A 124 25.95 9.21 23.74
N THR A 125 25.80 10.46 23.34
CA THR A 125 25.00 11.48 24.00
C THR A 125 23.94 12.03 23.03
N LEU A 126 23.52 11.23 22.05
CA LEU A 126 22.46 11.63 21.13
C LEU A 126 21.10 11.37 21.76
N THR A 127 20.13 12.16 21.34
CA THR A 127 18.73 11.92 21.64
C THR A 127 18.24 10.65 20.96
N ASN A 128 17.17 10.02 21.44
CA ASN A 128 16.57 8.91 20.70
C ASN A 128 15.70 9.43 19.55
N ALA A 129 16.34 10.09 18.59
CA ALA A 129 15.71 10.68 17.43
C ALA A 129 16.37 10.17 16.15
N SER A 130 15.82 10.56 14.99
CA SER A 130 16.50 10.34 13.72
C SER A 130 17.71 11.27 13.65
N HIS A 131 18.87 10.68 13.38
CA HIS A 131 20.15 11.34 13.26
C HIS A 131 20.84 10.91 11.97
N THR A 132 21.64 11.80 11.41
CA THR A 132 22.49 11.51 10.25
C THR A 132 23.95 11.73 10.59
N ILE A 133 24.75 10.66 10.50
CA ILE A 133 26.21 10.78 10.46
C ILE A 133 26.68 10.98 9.02
N LYS A 134 27.56 11.97 8.81
CA LYS A 134 28.22 12.22 7.51
C LYS A 134 29.72 12.33 7.70
N ILE A 135 30.47 11.47 7.01
CA ILE A 135 31.93 11.42 7.01
C ILE A 135 32.42 12.04 5.72
N VAL A 136 33.14 13.16 5.80
CA VAL A 136 33.66 13.89 4.65
C VAL A 136 35.17 13.73 4.55
N VAL A 137 35.63 13.21 3.41
CA VAL A 137 37.06 13.09 3.09
C VAL A 137 37.64 14.48 2.90
N THR A 138 38.74 14.78 3.60
CA THR A 138 39.44 16.06 3.45
C THR A 138 40.77 15.87 2.73
N ASN A 139 41.28 16.94 2.13
CA ASN A 139 42.65 16.99 1.60
C ASN A 139 43.70 17.29 2.69
N THR A 140 43.48 16.84 3.92
CA THR A 140 44.41 17.03 5.03
C THR A 140 44.86 15.69 5.60
N LYS A 141 46.10 15.63 6.07
CA LYS A 141 46.71 14.41 6.61
C LYS A 141 47.76 14.74 7.66
N ASN A 142 48.06 13.77 8.51
CA ASN A 142 49.26 13.79 9.33
C ASN A 142 50.50 13.95 8.43
N SER A 143 51.51 14.72 8.87
CA SER A 143 52.76 14.89 8.11
C SER A 143 53.48 13.56 7.83
N SER A 144 53.25 12.56 8.68
CA SER A 144 53.83 11.21 8.56
C SER A 144 53.01 10.26 7.68
N SER A 145 51.82 10.66 7.23
CA SER A 145 50.98 9.84 6.35
C SER A 145 51.41 9.98 4.88
N SER A 146 51.39 8.88 4.14
CA SER A 146 51.69 8.89 2.70
C SER A 146 50.50 9.37 1.85
N GLY A 147 49.27 9.31 2.36
CA GLY A 147 48.04 9.55 1.58
C GLY A 147 46.92 10.28 2.34
N TYR A 148 45.76 10.36 1.70
CA TYR A 148 44.55 11.04 2.20
C TYR A 148 43.36 10.07 2.33
N TYR A 149 43.63 8.76 2.43
CA TYR A 149 42.59 7.75 2.38
C TYR A 149 41.68 7.80 3.60
N SER A 150 40.39 7.67 3.34
CA SER A 150 39.31 7.50 4.31
C SER A 150 38.56 6.23 3.97
N SER A 151 38.29 5.39 4.95
CA SER A 151 37.61 4.11 4.73
C SER A 151 36.44 3.97 5.71
N ILE A 152 35.32 3.48 5.18
CA ILE A 152 34.15 3.06 5.93
C ILE A 152 34.12 1.54 5.87
N ASP A 153 34.16 0.92 7.04
CA ASP A 153 33.94 -0.52 7.19
C ASP A 153 32.54 -0.79 7.73
N SER A 154 32.17 -0.11 8.82
CA SER A 154 30.83 -0.24 9.39
C SER A 154 30.46 0.95 10.26
N PHE A 155 29.15 1.09 10.49
CA PHE A 155 28.59 1.93 11.54
C PHE A 155 27.98 1.04 12.63
N SER A 156 28.01 1.48 13.88
CA SER A 156 27.31 0.81 14.99
C SER A 156 26.53 1.81 15.82
N TYR A 157 25.24 1.60 16.04
CA TYR A 157 24.37 2.53 16.76
C TYR A 157 23.51 1.84 17.81
N VAL A 158 23.03 2.60 18.79
CA VAL A 158 22.11 2.11 19.84
C VAL A 158 20.82 2.89 19.77
N THR A 159 19.68 2.19 19.80
CA THR A 159 18.35 2.81 19.91
C THR A 159 17.85 2.66 21.34
N LEU A 160 17.24 3.70 21.88
CA LEU A 160 16.50 3.61 23.13
C LEU A 160 15.10 3.06 22.84
N THR A 161 14.71 2.05 23.60
CA THR A 161 13.39 1.45 23.45
C THR A 161 12.62 1.53 24.77
N THR A 162 11.32 1.78 24.66
CA THR A 162 10.38 1.57 25.74
C THR A 162 9.93 0.12 25.71
N THR A 163 10.10 -0.59 26.81
CA THR A 163 9.60 -1.96 26.91
C THR A 163 8.17 -1.95 27.42
N THR A 164 7.25 -2.47 26.62
CA THR A 164 5.84 -2.62 26.97
C THR A 164 5.55 -4.07 27.35
N THR A 165 4.81 -4.27 28.44
CA THR A 165 4.25 -5.58 28.81
C THR A 165 2.76 -5.59 28.49
N GLY A 166 2.35 -6.36 27.49
CA GLY A 166 0.96 -6.72 27.26
C GLY A 166 0.58 -7.88 28.16
N ASN A 167 -0.29 -7.64 29.14
CA ASN A 167 -0.87 -8.71 29.95
C ASN A 167 -1.61 -9.72 29.06
N ASP A 168 -1.80 -10.95 29.51
CA ASP A 168 -2.67 -11.96 28.88
C ASP A 168 -4.09 -11.43 28.54
N THR A 169 -4.60 -10.49 29.32
CA THR A 169 -5.89 -9.80 29.13
C THR A 169 -5.83 -8.61 28.17
N ASN A 170 -4.67 -8.33 27.57
CA ASN A 170 -4.54 -7.26 26.59
C ASN A 170 -5.45 -7.55 25.37
N GLY A 171 -6.33 -6.61 25.03
CA GLY A 171 -7.30 -6.77 23.94
C GLY A 171 -6.69 -6.95 22.54
N ALA A 172 -5.39 -6.73 22.38
CA ALA A 172 -4.66 -7.03 21.15
C ALA A 172 -4.21 -8.51 21.04
N ILE A 173 -4.42 -9.32 22.09
CA ILE A 173 -4.17 -10.77 22.07
C ILE A 173 -5.44 -11.48 21.61
N ALA A 174 -5.38 -12.10 20.43
CA ALA A 174 -6.44 -12.94 19.89
C ALA A 174 -6.22 -14.40 20.33
N TYR A 175 -7.15 -14.93 21.12
CA TYR A 175 -7.20 -16.33 21.50
C TYR A 175 -8.13 -17.10 20.57
N SER A 176 -7.66 -18.24 20.06
CA SER A 176 -8.44 -19.17 19.24
C SER A 176 -8.52 -20.53 19.93
N GLY A 177 -9.74 -21.08 19.96
CA GLY A 177 -10.08 -22.27 20.74
C GLY A 177 -10.40 -21.94 22.21
N LEU A 178 -10.55 -22.97 23.04
CA LEU A 178 -10.86 -22.84 24.46
C LEU A 178 -9.61 -22.47 25.27
N TRP A 179 -9.58 -21.23 25.78
CA TRP A 179 -8.60 -20.76 26.74
C TRP A 179 -9.29 -20.43 28.06
N THR A 180 -8.71 -20.91 29.16
CA THR A 180 -9.22 -20.65 30.51
C THR A 180 -8.51 -19.45 31.08
N TYR A 181 -9.27 -18.41 31.42
CA TYR A 181 -8.79 -17.30 32.23
C TYR A 181 -8.76 -17.69 33.71
N ASP A 182 -7.64 -17.51 34.38
CA ASP A 182 -7.49 -17.75 35.81
C ASP A 182 -6.84 -16.55 36.51
N ASN A 183 -7.57 -15.94 37.44
CA ASN A 183 -7.12 -14.87 38.33
C ASN A 183 -7.21 -15.25 39.81
N THR A 184 -7.44 -16.54 40.10
CA THR A 184 -7.60 -17.07 41.47
C THR A 184 -6.45 -17.99 41.87
N GLY A 185 -5.88 -18.74 40.92
CA GLY A 185 -4.73 -19.62 41.08
C GLY A 185 -3.40 -19.03 40.59
N ALA A 186 -3.43 -17.87 39.94
CA ALA A 186 -2.29 -17.25 39.26
C ALA A 186 -1.50 -16.23 40.11
N SER A 187 -1.43 -16.42 41.44
CA SER A 187 -0.58 -15.55 42.28
C SER A 187 0.90 -15.65 41.85
N GLY A 188 1.56 -14.51 41.64
CA GLY A 188 2.95 -14.42 41.20
C GLY A 188 3.15 -14.40 39.67
N TYR A 189 2.07 -14.38 38.89
CA TYR A 189 2.05 -14.02 37.46
C TYR A 189 1.87 -12.50 37.31
N PHE A 190 2.03 -11.96 36.11
CA PHE A 190 1.85 -10.53 35.85
C PHE A 190 0.38 -10.21 36.10
N ASN A 191 0.11 -9.13 36.85
CA ASN A 191 -1.22 -8.81 37.39
C ASN A 191 -1.93 -9.93 38.20
N ASN A 192 -1.22 -11.00 38.55
CA ASN A 192 -1.76 -12.20 39.18
C ASN A 192 -2.87 -12.90 38.37
N ASP A 193 -2.78 -12.88 37.04
CA ASP A 193 -3.65 -13.61 36.13
C ASP A 193 -2.89 -14.36 35.02
N GLN A 194 -3.59 -15.24 34.30
CA GLN A 194 -3.10 -15.96 33.12
C GLN A 194 -4.25 -16.48 32.24
N HIS A 195 -3.97 -16.74 30.97
CA HIS A 195 -4.79 -17.57 30.08
C HIS A 195 -4.06 -18.85 29.73
N TYR A 196 -4.66 -20.02 29.96
CA TYR A 196 -4.05 -21.30 29.60
C TYR A 196 -4.96 -22.22 28.80
N SER A 197 -4.34 -23.14 28.05
CA SER A 197 -4.99 -24.19 27.27
C SER A 197 -4.13 -25.45 27.27
N ASN A 198 -4.74 -26.62 27.17
CA ASN A 198 -4.09 -27.92 26.95
C ASN A 198 -4.61 -28.63 25.70
N THR A 199 -5.39 -27.93 24.87
CA THR A 199 -6.03 -28.51 23.69
C THR A 199 -5.18 -28.21 22.45
N ASN A 200 -4.76 -29.26 21.76
CA ASN A 200 -3.97 -29.18 20.55
C ASN A 200 -4.65 -28.31 19.47
N GLY A 201 -3.88 -27.39 18.88
CA GLY A 201 -4.36 -26.48 17.84
C GLY A 201 -4.96 -25.18 18.36
N ASN A 202 -5.26 -25.08 19.67
CA ASN A 202 -5.57 -23.78 20.27
C ASN A 202 -4.34 -22.87 20.16
N TYR A 203 -4.56 -21.58 19.97
CA TYR A 203 -3.46 -20.63 19.88
C TYR A 203 -3.80 -19.29 20.49
N ALA A 204 -2.76 -18.56 20.90
CA ALA A 204 -2.81 -17.16 21.25
C ALA A 204 -1.94 -16.39 20.24
N GLN A 205 -2.46 -15.28 19.72
CA GLN A 205 -1.78 -14.48 18.72
C GLN A 205 -1.79 -13.01 19.13
N PHE A 206 -0.62 -12.38 19.12
CA PHE A 206 -0.45 -11.00 19.55
C PHE A 206 0.26 -10.19 18.45
N THR A 207 -0.35 -9.06 18.08
CA THR A 207 0.22 -8.11 17.12
C THR A 207 0.83 -6.95 17.88
N PHE A 208 2.07 -6.59 17.55
CA PHE A 208 2.80 -5.49 18.16
C PHE A 208 3.61 -4.76 17.10
N THR A 209 3.90 -3.49 17.34
CA THR A 209 4.94 -2.77 16.60
C THR A 209 6.16 -2.71 17.51
N GLY A 210 7.34 -3.03 17.00
CA GLY A 210 8.53 -3.01 17.84
C GLY A 210 9.68 -3.85 17.29
N THR A 211 10.82 -3.80 17.98
CA THR A 211 12.08 -4.44 17.58
C THR A 211 12.38 -5.73 18.34
N SER A 212 11.55 -6.08 19.32
CA SER A 212 11.71 -7.31 20.11
C SER A 212 10.37 -7.84 20.60
N ILE A 213 10.34 -9.11 20.98
CA ILE A 213 9.21 -9.76 21.64
C ILE A 213 9.70 -10.86 22.57
N GLN A 214 9.04 -11.01 23.72
CA GLN A 214 9.19 -12.10 24.66
C GLN A 214 7.81 -12.65 25.01
N TRP A 215 7.70 -13.98 25.01
CA TRP A 215 6.56 -14.68 25.57
C TRP A 215 6.89 -15.07 27.01
N ILE A 216 6.10 -14.57 27.96
CA ILE A 216 6.21 -14.86 29.38
C ILE A 216 5.14 -15.87 29.77
N GLY A 217 5.52 -16.85 30.58
CA GLY A 217 4.63 -17.86 31.13
C GLY A 217 5.32 -18.76 32.16
N PRO A 218 4.63 -19.78 32.68
CA PRO A 218 5.19 -20.71 33.63
C PRO A 218 5.94 -21.84 32.96
N ARG A 219 6.91 -22.41 33.68
CA ARG A 219 7.32 -23.80 33.51
C ARG A 219 6.82 -24.63 34.68
N HIS A 220 6.21 -25.78 34.41
CA HIS A 220 5.66 -26.63 35.45
C HIS A 220 5.58 -28.11 35.00
N ASN A 221 5.24 -29.00 35.93
CA ASN A 221 5.29 -30.44 35.69
C ASN A 221 4.16 -30.94 34.77
N ASP A 222 3.15 -30.11 34.49
CA ASP A 222 2.01 -30.38 33.62
C ASP A 222 2.06 -29.60 32.29
N CYS A 223 3.09 -28.78 32.08
CA CYS A 223 3.26 -27.99 30.87
C CYS A 223 3.76 -28.84 29.69
N GLY A 224 3.24 -28.55 28.50
CA GLY A 224 3.55 -29.24 27.25
C GLY A 224 4.62 -28.52 26.42
N ILE A 225 4.68 -28.87 25.15
CA ILE A 225 5.46 -28.16 24.13
C ILE A 225 4.51 -27.27 23.32
N SER A 226 4.92 -26.05 22.98
CA SER A 226 4.17 -25.15 22.09
C SER A 226 5.01 -24.73 20.90
N ASP A 227 4.38 -24.56 19.75
CA ASP A 227 5.02 -23.98 18.57
C ASP A 227 4.89 -22.47 18.57
N VAL A 228 5.98 -21.77 18.24
CA VAL A 228 6.01 -20.30 18.14
C VAL A 228 6.21 -19.91 16.68
N TYR A 229 5.39 -18.99 16.22
CA TYR A 229 5.48 -18.37 14.90
C TYR A 229 5.70 -16.87 15.05
N ILE A 230 6.54 -16.31 14.19
CA ILE A 230 6.70 -14.87 13.99
C ILE A 230 6.33 -14.59 12.54
N ASP A 231 5.38 -13.68 12.32
CA ASP A 231 4.92 -13.26 10.99
C ASP A 231 4.53 -14.44 10.08
N GLY A 232 3.83 -15.42 10.66
CA GLY A 232 3.38 -16.63 9.98
C GLY A 232 4.45 -17.73 9.80
N VAL A 233 5.72 -17.46 10.09
CA VAL A 233 6.82 -18.43 9.98
C VAL A 233 7.07 -19.10 11.32
N LYS A 234 7.13 -20.43 11.36
CA LYS A 234 7.48 -21.18 12.57
C LYS A 234 8.95 -20.95 12.92
N VAL A 235 9.22 -20.40 14.11
CA VAL A 235 10.57 -20.04 14.56
C VAL A 235 11.08 -20.90 15.73
N ALA A 236 10.18 -21.53 16.50
CA ALA A 236 10.58 -22.41 17.61
C ALA A 236 9.50 -23.44 17.97
N SER A 237 9.93 -24.49 18.67
CA SER A 237 9.07 -25.35 19.50
C SER A 237 9.63 -25.32 20.93
N VAL A 238 8.82 -24.87 21.88
CA VAL A 238 9.25 -24.56 23.25
C VAL A 238 8.72 -25.60 24.23
N ASP A 239 9.62 -26.37 24.85
CA ASP A 239 9.29 -27.28 25.96
C ASP A 239 9.22 -26.49 27.28
N MET A 240 8.03 -26.44 27.88
CA MET A 240 7.75 -25.71 29.12
C MET A 240 7.78 -26.62 30.37
N TYR A 241 8.20 -27.87 30.24
CA TYR A 241 8.33 -28.76 31.40
C TYR A 241 9.37 -28.26 32.42
N SER A 242 9.00 -28.32 33.70
CA SER A 242 9.92 -28.25 34.85
C SER A 242 9.41 -29.15 35.96
N SER A 243 10.30 -29.72 36.78
CA SER A 243 9.90 -30.50 37.96
C SER A 243 9.44 -29.61 39.13
N THR A 244 9.68 -28.30 39.03
CA THR A 244 9.21 -27.25 39.94
C THR A 244 8.24 -26.32 39.22
N TRP A 245 7.50 -25.51 39.98
CA TRP A 245 6.62 -24.49 39.40
C TRP A 245 7.34 -23.14 39.32
N ASP A 246 7.93 -22.88 38.16
CA ASP A 246 8.73 -21.68 37.90
C ASP A 246 7.85 -20.68 37.13
N LYS A 247 7.39 -19.64 37.82
CA LYS A 247 6.52 -18.58 37.25
C LYS A 247 7.33 -17.48 36.58
N GLN A 248 6.72 -16.66 35.72
CA GLN A 248 7.34 -15.49 35.09
C GLN A 248 8.61 -15.81 34.27
N GLN A 249 8.61 -16.94 33.57
CA GLN A 249 9.75 -17.35 32.74
C GLN A 249 9.62 -16.79 31.32
N VAL A 250 10.73 -16.35 30.75
CA VAL A 250 10.81 -16.09 29.29
C VAL A 250 10.83 -17.45 28.59
N LEU A 251 9.71 -17.81 28.00
CA LEU A 251 9.53 -19.08 27.30
C LEU A 251 10.09 -19.00 25.87
N TYR A 252 9.94 -17.84 25.24
CA TYR A 252 10.55 -17.51 23.95
C TYR A 252 10.94 -16.02 23.91
N GLY A 253 11.98 -15.67 23.17
CA GLY A 253 12.37 -14.29 22.93
C GLY A 253 13.04 -14.10 21.56
N ASN A 254 12.78 -12.95 20.93
CA ASN A 254 13.43 -12.49 19.71
C ASN A 254 13.75 -11.00 19.85
N ASN A 255 15.00 -10.62 19.61
CA ASN A 255 15.51 -9.24 19.76
C ASN A 255 16.15 -8.68 18.48
N THR A 256 15.87 -9.29 17.33
CA THR A 256 16.45 -8.90 16.03
C THR A 256 15.38 -8.47 15.03
N LEU A 257 14.20 -8.06 15.50
CA LEU A 257 13.11 -7.62 14.62
C LEU A 257 13.37 -6.20 14.13
N SER A 258 12.98 -5.92 12.89
CA SER A 258 12.90 -4.55 12.38
C SER A 258 11.88 -3.73 13.18
N ASN A 259 11.97 -2.41 13.20
CA ASN A 259 10.90 -1.59 13.77
C ASN A 259 9.69 -1.53 12.82
N ALA A 260 8.89 -2.59 12.80
CA ALA A 260 7.69 -2.72 11.98
C ALA A 260 6.57 -3.38 12.78
N SER A 261 5.40 -3.53 12.17
CA SER A 261 4.33 -4.35 12.73
C SER A 261 4.68 -5.83 12.58
N HIS A 262 4.64 -6.56 13.69
CA HIS A 262 4.95 -7.98 13.79
C HIS A 262 3.84 -8.73 14.51
N THR A 263 3.73 -10.03 14.26
CA THR A 263 2.78 -10.94 14.91
C THR A 263 3.51 -12.12 15.53
N ILE A 264 3.35 -12.33 16.85
CA ILE A 264 3.73 -13.59 17.51
C ILE A 264 2.50 -14.48 17.66
N LYS A 265 2.60 -15.76 17.30
CA LYS A 265 1.55 -16.77 17.48
C LYS A 265 2.10 -17.98 18.22
N ILE A 266 1.46 -18.31 19.34
CA ILE A 266 1.78 -19.46 20.20
C ILE A 266 0.72 -20.52 19.99
N VAL A 267 1.10 -21.68 19.46
CA VAL A 267 0.18 -22.79 19.15
C VAL A 267 0.43 -23.94 20.12
N VAL A 268 -0.60 -24.32 20.87
CA VAL A 268 -0.58 -25.47 21.77
C VAL A 268 -0.49 -26.74 20.95
N THR A 269 0.47 -27.61 21.26
CA THR A 269 0.60 -28.91 20.59
C THR A 269 0.18 -30.05 21.52
N ASN A 270 -0.07 -31.22 20.95
CA ASN A 270 -0.24 -32.47 21.71
C ASN A 270 1.10 -33.17 22.00
N THR A 271 2.20 -32.41 22.11
CA THR A 271 3.52 -32.96 22.45
C THR A 271 3.98 -32.43 23.80
N LYS A 272 4.75 -33.24 24.52
CA LYS A 272 5.26 -32.90 25.85
C LYS A 272 6.54 -33.65 26.14
N ASN A 273 7.31 -33.16 27.11
CA ASN A 273 8.37 -33.94 27.73
C ASN A 273 7.79 -35.25 28.30
N ALA A 274 8.53 -36.36 28.20
CA ALA A 274 8.08 -37.65 28.75
C ALA A 274 7.79 -37.60 30.26
N SER A 275 8.45 -36.69 30.99
CA SER A 275 8.27 -36.49 32.42
C SER A 275 7.12 -35.53 32.77
N SER A 276 6.52 -34.86 31.78
CA SER A 276 5.38 -33.97 31.99
C SER A 276 4.09 -34.77 32.17
N ILE A 277 3.22 -34.35 33.08
CA ILE A 277 1.91 -34.98 33.32
C ILE A 277 0.81 -34.40 32.43
N GLY A 278 1.05 -33.32 31.68
CA GLY A 278 0.05 -32.62 30.87
C GLY A 278 0.59 -31.97 29.59
N TYR A 279 -0.28 -31.26 28.89
CA TYR A 279 0.01 -30.54 27.63
C TYR A 279 -0.25 -29.03 27.76
N TYR A 280 -0.25 -28.51 29.00
CA TYR A 280 -0.66 -27.13 29.25
C TYR A 280 0.32 -26.14 28.63
N SER A 281 -0.23 -25.09 28.04
CA SER A 281 0.47 -23.90 27.59
C SER A 281 -0.25 -22.70 28.17
N SER A 282 0.50 -21.77 28.75
CA SER A 282 -0.04 -20.59 29.43
C SER A 282 0.58 -19.32 28.87
N ILE A 283 -0.27 -18.32 28.67
CA ILE A 283 0.10 -16.95 28.36
C ILE A 283 -0.12 -16.14 29.62
N ASP A 284 0.98 -15.62 30.15
CA ASP A 284 1.02 -14.70 31.30
C ASP A 284 1.15 -13.27 30.77
N ALA A 285 2.15 -13.03 29.91
CA ALA A 285 2.30 -11.76 29.23
C ALA A 285 3.13 -11.89 27.95
N PHE A 286 3.04 -10.87 27.10
CA PHE A 286 4.03 -10.57 26.07
C PHE A 286 4.78 -9.30 26.43
N LYS A 287 6.10 -9.30 26.29
CA LYS A 287 6.94 -8.13 26.54
C LYS A 287 7.67 -7.74 25.25
N TYR A 288 7.57 -6.49 24.80
CA TYR A 288 8.11 -6.05 23.52
C TYR A 288 8.68 -4.63 23.59
N ASP A 289 9.72 -4.38 22.79
CA ASP A 289 10.41 -3.10 22.77
C ASP A 289 9.95 -2.25 21.58
N THR A 290 9.58 -1.00 21.84
CA THR A 290 9.28 0.02 20.81
C THR A 290 10.31 1.13 20.85
N PRO A 291 10.79 1.68 19.73
CA PRO A 291 11.59 2.89 19.78
C PRO A 291 10.82 4.02 20.48
N THR A 292 11.42 4.64 21.48
CA THR A 292 10.80 5.78 22.16
C THR A 292 10.65 6.93 21.14
N PRO A 293 9.45 7.54 20.98
CA PRO A 293 9.28 8.71 20.10
C PRO A 293 10.29 9.80 20.44
N GLY A 294 10.71 10.58 19.43
CA GLY A 294 11.74 11.63 19.58
C GLY A 294 11.52 12.45 20.85
N SER A 295 12.42 12.27 21.81
CA SER A 295 12.38 12.88 23.14
C SER A 295 13.72 13.57 23.40
N TRP A 296 13.67 14.82 23.83
CA TRP A 296 14.80 15.69 24.13
C TRP A 296 14.75 16.09 25.60
N MET A 297 15.79 15.77 26.36
CA MET A 297 15.88 16.08 27.79
C MET A 297 17.14 16.87 28.07
N THR A 298 16.99 18.04 28.70
CA THR A 298 18.08 19.02 28.73
C THR A 298 19.37 18.54 29.39
N SER A 299 19.27 17.69 30.40
CA SER A 299 20.44 17.15 31.11
C SER A 299 21.13 16.03 30.34
N MET A 300 20.38 15.18 29.65
CA MET A 300 20.92 14.10 28.81
C MET A 300 21.54 14.64 27.52
N ASP A 301 20.93 15.69 26.96
CA ASP A 301 21.33 16.26 25.68
C ASP A 301 22.38 17.37 25.82
N TYR A 302 22.82 17.64 27.05
CA TYR A 302 23.75 18.72 27.34
C TYR A 302 25.08 18.51 26.63
N SER A 303 25.54 19.52 25.87
CA SER A 303 26.79 19.41 25.12
C SER A 303 27.58 20.73 25.12
N ASN A 304 28.85 20.63 24.73
CA ASN A 304 29.73 21.78 24.51
C ASN A 304 29.67 22.32 23.06
N ILE A 305 28.73 21.86 22.25
CA ILE A 305 28.55 22.23 20.84
C ILE A 305 27.18 22.89 20.68
N GLN A 306 27.14 24.08 20.07
CA GLN A 306 25.88 24.76 19.78
C GLN A 306 25.08 23.98 18.73
N GLY A 307 23.77 23.81 18.96
CA GLY A 307 22.83 23.19 18.03
C GLY A 307 22.83 21.67 18.02
N LEU A 308 23.78 21.01 18.70
CA LEU A 308 23.77 19.55 18.82
C LEU A 308 22.54 19.10 19.62
N ASN A 309 21.90 18.01 19.19
CA ASN A 309 20.62 17.52 19.74
C ASN A 309 19.51 18.59 19.72
N GLN A 310 19.53 19.49 18.73
CA GLN A 310 18.57 20.60 18.61
C GLN A 310 18.66 21.66 19.73
N TRP A 311 19.67 21.61 20.59
CA TRP A 311 19.81 22.53 21.71
C TRP A 311 20.83 23.64 21.45
N TYR A 312 20.41 24.87 21.69
CA TYR A 312 21.26 26.06 21.73
C TYR A 312 21.31 26.63 23.15
N TYR A 313 22.48 27.17 23.50
CA TYR A 313 22.79 27.74 24.80
C TYR A 313 23.07 29.22 24.65
N GLN A 314 22.12 30.04 25.08
CA GLN A 314 22.03 31.43 24.68
C GLN A 314 21.84 32.35 25.88
N GLN A 315 22.15 33.62 25.66
CA GLN A 315 21.77 34.70 26.55
C GLN A 315 20.78 35.62 25.83
N GLN A 316 19.82 36.17 26.56
CA GLN A 316 18.85 37.14 26.05
C GLN A 316 18.95 38.44 26.84
N LEU A 317 19.03 39.58 26.15
CA LEU A 317 19.09 40.90 26.80
C LEU A 317 17.75 41.22 27.48
N ILE A 318 17.78 41.55 28.77
CA ILE A 318 16.58 41.95 29.53
C ILE A 318 15.95 43.21 28.92
N ALA A 319 16.77 44.15 28.46
CA ALA A 319 16.33 45.40 27.86
C ALA A 319 15.78 45.25 26.42
N SER A 320 16.03 44.10 25.78
CA SER A 320 15.59 43.79 24.41
C SER A 320 15.09 42.36 24.37
N PRO A 321 13.88 42.10 24.91
CA PRO A 321 13.29 40.76 24.89
C PRO A 321 13.25 40.24 23.45
N TYR A 322 13.48 38.94 23.29
CA TYR A 322 13.60 38.22 22.00
C TYR A 322 14.89 38.44 21.20
N THR A 323 15.89 39.13 21.74
CA THR A 323 17.23 39.18 21.12
C THR A 323 18.15 38.16 21.79
N TYR A 324 18.48 37.07 21.09
CA TYR A 324 19.30 35.97 21.61
C TYR A 324 20.71 35.96 20.98
N SER A 325 21.71 35.60 21.77
CA SER A 325 23.08 35.39 21.29
C SER A 325 23.70 34.15 21.92
N ASN A 326 24.52 33.42 21.15
CA ASN A 326 25.17 32.20 21.61
C ASN A 326 26.19 32.50 22.70
N MET A 327 26.14 31.73 23.79
CA MET A 327 27.13 31.76 24.86
C MET A 327 28.40 31.01 24.44
N SER A 328 29.49 31.18 25.21
CA SER A 328 30.74 30.45 25.01
C SER A 328 30.91 29.34 26.04
N TYR A 329 31.33 28.15 25.62
CA TYR A 329 31.55 27.02 26.53
C TYR A 329 32.91 27.15 27.23
N VAL A 330 32.90 27.30 28.57
CA VAL A 330 34.10 27.46 29.39
C VAL A 330 33.98 26.64 30.68
N SER A 331 34.95 25.76 30.93
CA SER A 331 35.08 25.00 32.17
C SER A 331 33.81 24.25 32.60
N GLY A 332 33.16 23.57 31.66
CA GLY A 332 31.98 22.71 31.93
C GLY A 332 30.63 23.43 31.87
N ALA A 333 30.61 24.73 31.61
CA ALA A 333 29.38 25.53 31.55
C ALA A 333 29.39 26.48 30.35
N TRP A 334 28.20 26.79 29.82
CA TRP A 334 28.03 27.92 28.90
C TRP A 334 28.03 29.22 29.69
N ARG A 335 28.85 30.19 29.26
CA ARG A 335 29.06 31.49 29.91
C ARG A 335 28.67 32.61 28.96
N GLY A 336 27.88 33.54 29.48
CA GLY A 336 27.52 34.76 28.78
C GLY A 336 28.41 35.93 29.21
N GLY A 337 28.31 37.03 28.47
CA GLY A 337 29.20 38.19 28.62
C GLY A 337 29.01 38.95 29.93
N GLY A 338 27.85 38.85 30.57
CA GLY A 338 27.49 39.55 31.81
C GLY A 338 27.63 38.71 33.09
N GLY A 339 28.05 37.45 32.99
CA GLY A 339 28.23 36.55 34.13
C GLY A 339 27.10 35.51 34.30
N ASN A 340 26.03 35.58 33.51
CA ASN A 340 25.02 34.53 33.43
C ASN A 340 25.61 33.22 32.90
N TRP A 341 25.00 32.10 33.29
CA TRP A 341 25.51 30.79 32.92
C TRP A 341 24.43 29.71 32.80
N ILE A 342 24.76 28.67 32.04
CA ILE A 342 23.96 27.45 31.88
C ILE A 342 24.89 26.24 32.08
N SER A 343 24.51 25.32 32.95
CA SER A 343 25.14 24.02 33.14
C SER A 343 24.18 22.90 32.72
N THR A 344 24.50 21.63 32.99
CA THR A 344 23.70 20.46 32.57
C THR A 344 22.20 20.60 32.88
N ASN A 345 21.84 20.89 34.14
CA ASN A 345 20.45 20.96 34.63
C ASN A 345 20.18 22.21 35.48
N SER A 346 20.99 23.25 35.32
CA SER A 346 20.82 24.50 36.05
C SER A 346 21.28 25.70 35.25
N ALA A 347 20.76 26.86 35.63
CA ALA A 347 21.09 28.12 35.00
C ALA A 347 21.02 29.27 36.03
N HIS A 348 21.63 30.39 35.68
CA HIS A 348 21.66 31.59 36.51
C HIS A 348 21.65 32.84 35.62
N PRO A 349 20.73 33.80 35.84
CA PRO A 349 20.67 35.07 35.12
C PRO A 349 21.78 36.03 35.56
N ASP A 350 21.91 37.19 34.91
CA ASP A 350 22.73 38.29 35.43
C ASP A 350 21.96 39.62 35.42
N ASN A 351 22.65 40.73 35.70
CA ASN A 351 22.03 42.05 35.79
C ASN A 351 21.43 42.56 34.47
N SER A 352 21.88 42.05 33.32
CA SER A 352 21.51 42.51 31.98
C SER A 352 20.99 41.39 31.07
N ASN A 353 21.25 40.13 31.39
CA ASN A 353 20.95 38.98 30.55
C ASN A 353 20.21 37.87 31.30
N ASN A 354 19.21 37.30 30.63
CA ASN A 354 18.61 36.03 31.00
C ASN A 354 19.52 34.88 30.55
N ALA A 355 19.50 33.78 31.30
CA ALA A 355 20.05 32.51 30.83
C ALA A 355 18.96 31.76 30.06
N VAL A 356 19.24 31.39 28.81
CA VAL A 356 18.26 30.79 27.91
C VAL A 356 18.78 29.50 27.30
N ARG A 357 18.04 28.42 27.53
CA ARG A 357 18.21 27.19 26.74
C ARG A 357 17.14 27.14 25.67
N THR A 358 17.54 26.93 24.42
CA THR A 358 16.62 26.96 23.27
C THR A 358 16.63 25.60 22.59
N TRP A 359 15.46 24.97 22.46
CA TRP A 359 15.27 23.81 21.58
C TRP A 359 14.72 24.25 20.23
N VAL A 360 15.18 23.63 19.15
CA VAL A 360 14.69 23.88 17.78
C VAL A 360 13.93 22.66 17.29
N ALA A 361 12.63 22.82 17.03
CA ALA A 361 11.79 21.73 16.55
C ALA A 361 12.36 21.14 15.24
N PRO A 362 12.74 19.85 15.21
CA PRO A 362 13.35 19.25 14.03
C PRO A 362 12.33 18.95 12.93
N VAL A 363 11.05 18.78 13.30
CA VAL A 363 9.93 18.47 12.41
C VAL A 363 8.68 19.22 12.89
N THR A 364 7.64 19.26 12.07
CA THR A 364 6.32 19.77 12.48
C THR A 364 5.57 18.68 13.24
N GLY A 365 4.89 19.03 14.33
CA GLY A 365 4.03 18.09 15.08
C GLY A 365 3.53 18.68 16.39
N THR A 366 3.07 17.80 17.29
CA THR A 366 2.65 18.17 18.63
C THR A 366 3.63 17.60 19.64
N VAL A 367 4.13 18.42 20.55
CA VAL A 367 5.03 18.01 21.63
C VAL A 367 4.36 18.18 22.99
N LYS A 368 4.69 17.27 23.90
CA LYS A 368 4.47 17.39 25.33
C LYS A 368 5.75 17.89 25.97
N ILE A 369 5.65 18.92 26.81
CA ILE A 369 6.78 19.49 27.55
C ILE A 369 6.55 19.25 29.03
N THR A 370 7.46 18.51 29.65
CA THR A 370 7.44 18.19 31.09
C THR A 370 8.70 18.70 31.76
N GLY A 371 8.69 18.73 33.09
CA GLY A 371 9.88 19.07 33.85
C GLY A 371 9.59 19.96 35.05
N ARG A 372 10.54 19.93 35.99
CA ARG A 372 10.46 20.64 37.27
C ARG A 372 11.51 21.74 37.33
N VAL A 373 11.09 22.91 37.79
CA VAL A 373 11.95 24.08 38.02
C VAL A 373 11.91 24.49 39.47
N PHE A 374 13.07 24.70 40.10
CA PHE A 374 13.19 24.97 41.54
C PHE A 374 14.45 25.79 41.87
N LYS A 375 14.47 26.46 43.03
CA LYS A 375 15.67 27.17 43.50
C LYS A 375 16.71 26.19 44.06
N ILE A 376 17.97 26.39 43.65
CA ILE A 376 19.13 25.68 44.22
C ILE A 376 19.67 26.45 45.43
N ASP A 377 19.81 27.76 45.31
CA ASP A 377 20.34 28.62 46.36
C ASP A 377 19.22 29.14 47.27
N THR A 378 18.75 28.32 48.22
CA THR A 378 17.55 28.66 49.02
C THR A 378 17.77 29.58 50.22
N SER A 379 19.01 30.00 50.46
CA SER A 379 19.40 30.80 51.63
C SER A 379 19.58 32.30 51.34
N GLY A 380 19.30 32.76 50.12
CA GLY A 380 19.42 34.17 49.71
C GLY A 380 18.67 34.50 48.42
N GLY A 381 18.73 35.78 48.01
CA GLY A 381 18.08 36.30 46.80
C GLY A 381 16.59 36.62 46.96
N ASP A 382 15.95 37.09 45.89
CA ASP A 382 14.52 37.36 45.85
C ASP A 382 13.71 36.41 44.95
N GLY A 383 14.40 35.47 44.27
CA GLY A 383 13.78 34.46 43.43
C GLY A 383 13.98 34.73 41.95
N VAL A 384 13.45 33.84 41.12
CA VAL A 384 13.53 33.97 39.65
C VAL A 384 12.15 34.00 39.02
N VAL A 385 12.06 34.60 37.85
CA VAL A 385 10.91 34.43 36.95
C VAL A 385 11.35 33.50 35.83
N VAL A 386 10.70 32.35 35.72
CA VAL A 386 10.98 31.36 34.69
C VAL A 386 9.86 31.34 33.66
N THR A 387 10.24 31.26 32.39
CA THR A 387 9.28 31.29 31.27
C THR A 387 9.65 30.25 30.22
N VAL A 388 8.63 29.59 29.66
CA VAL A 388 8.72 28.81 28.43
C VAL A 388 8.06 29.61 27.32
N ASP A 389 8.83 30.06 26.34
CA ASP A 389 8.32 30.74 25.14
C ASP A 389 8.34 29.78 23.94
N LYS A 390 7.34 29.89 23.07
CA LYS A 390 7.42 29.43 21.69
C LYS A 390 7.71 30.62 20.78
N ASN A 391 8.87 30.63 20.15
CA ASN A 391 9.40 31.75 19.37
C ASN A 391 9.43 33.05 20.21
N SER A 392 8.40 33.88 20.12
CA SER A 392 8.27 35.11 20.93
C SER A 392 6.97 35.14 21.76
N THR A 393 6.27 34.02 21.87
CA THR A 393 4.99 33.90 22.58
C THR A 393 5.15 33.08 23.86
N PRO A 394 4.90 33.65 25.04
CA PRO A 394 4.92 32.90 26.30
C PRO A 394 3.85 31.82 26.34
N LEU A 395 4.25 30.58 26.62
CA LEU A 395 3.35 29.45 26.85
C LEU A 395 3.11 29.20 28.33
N TRP A 396 4.14 29.41 29.16
CA TRP A 396 4.08 29.17 30.60
C TRP A 396 5.05 30.09 31.33
N THR A 397 4.60 30.73 32.41
CA THR A 397 5.43 31.60 33.25
C THR A 397 5.16 31.32 34.73
N ARG A 398 6.21 31.32 35.55
CA ARG A 398 6.10 31.10 36.99
C ARG A 398 7.19 31.88 37.73
N THR A 399 6.85 32.55 38.83
CA THR A 399 7.84 33.09 39.78
C THR A 399 8.23 32.02 40.79
N ILE A 400 9.52 31.68 40.93
CA ILE A 400 10.01 30.76 41.96
C ILE A 400 10.67 31.58 43.07
N SER A 401 10.06 31.59 44.26
CA SER A 401 10.52 32.39 45.39
C SER A 401 11.88 31.91 45.91
N ALA A 402 12.64 32.79 46.57
CA ALA A 402 13.98 32.50 47.08
C ALA A 402 14.09 31.20 47.92
N GLY A 403 13.10 30.88 48.76
CA GLY A 403 13.08 29.66 49.59
C GLY A 403 12.43 28.42 48.95
N ASP A 404 12.01 28.48 47.68
CA ASP A 404 11.18 27.46 47.04
C ASP A 404 12.01 26.31 46.43
N TRP A 405 12.44 25.38 47.30
CA TRP A 405 13.13 24.15 46.90
C TRP A 405 12.19 23.08 46.33
N LEU A 406 10.86 23.23 46.51
CA LEU A 406 9.85 22.34 45.93
C LEU A 406 9.57 22.70 44.48
N GLY A 407 9.56 23.99 44.16
CA GLY A 407 9.47 24.49 42.80
C GLY A 407 8.10 24.30 42.15
N ALA A 408 8.09 24.23 40.82
CA ALA A 408 6.88 24.04 40.02
C ALA A 408 7.12 23.02 38.91
N PHE A 409 6.05 22.29 38.55
CA PHE A 409 6.01 21.38 37.41
C PHE A 409 5.30 22.06 36.23
N MET A 410 5.73 21.75 35.01
CA MET A 410 5.05 22.16 33.78
C MET A 410 4.02 21.13 33.31
N ASP A 411 4.02 19.94 33.92
CA ASP A 411 3.19 18.79 33.54
C ASP A 411 1.69 19.15 33.56
N GLY A 412 0.96 18.74 32.52
CA GLY A 412 -0.46 19.04 32.33
C GLY A 412 -0.75 20.42 31.73
N ALA A 413 0.11 21.41 31.93
CA ALA A 413 -0.04 22.75 31.33
C ALA A 413 0.50 22.81 29.88
N LEU A 414 1.54 22.03 29.58
CA LEU A 414 2.20 21.97 28.27
C LEU A 414 2.12 20.58 27.64
N ASP A 415 1.00 19.88 27.86
CA ASP A 415 0.80 18.51 27.39
C ASP A 415 0.47 18.42 25.89
N SER A 416 0.16 19.53 25.21
CA SER A 416 -0.16 19.56 23.78
C SER A 416 0.26 20.88 23.14
N VAL A 417 1.57 21.02 22.88
CA VAL A 417 2.15 22.21 22.24
C VAL A 417 2.41 21.90 20.77
N SER A 418 1.67 22.55 19.87
CA SER A 418 1.93 22.45 18.42
C SER A 418 3.21 23.21 18.07
N VAL A 419 4.10 22.57 17.30
CA VAL A 419 5.36 23.13 16.78
C VAL A 419 5.48 22.87 15.28
N ALA A 420 6.00 23.84 14.53
CA ALA A 420 6.46 23.67 13.16
C ALA A 420 7.96 23.38 13.15
N ALA A 421 8.46 22.70 12.11
CA ALA A 421 9.90 22.55 11.91
C ALA A 421 10.59 23.93 11.93
N GLY A 422 11.64 24.06 12.73
CA GLY A 422 12.36 25.32 12.94
C GLY A 422 11.80 26.23 14.05
N ASP A 423 10.63 25.93 14.64
CA ASP A 423 10.13 26.67 15.80
C ASP A 423 11.09 26.54 16.99
N TYR A 424 11.26 27.65 17.72
CA TYR A 424 12.06 27.72 18.92
C TYR A 424 11.20 27.51 20.17
N ILE A 425 11.63 26.65 21.09
CA ILE A 425 11.13 26.59 22.46
C ILE A 425 12.23 27.10 23.39
N HIS A 426 12.01 28.27 24.00
CA HIS A 426 12.97 28.91 24.90
C HIS A 426 12.61 28.66 26.36
N PHE A 427 13.53 28.06 27.11
CA PHE A 427 13.49 27.95 28.57
C PHE A 427 14.33 29.07 29.17
N ILE A 428 13.66 30.08 29.69
CA ILE A 428 14.26 31.35 30.11
C ILE A 428 14.27 31.42 31.64
N VAL A 429 15.46 31.57 32.22
CA VAL A 429 15.63 31.94 33.64
C VAL A 429 15.96 33.42 33.68
N ASN A 430 15.02 34.22 34.16
CA ASN A 430 15.16 35.65 34.40
C ASN A 430 15.26 35.91 35.90
N ARG A 431 16.03 36.94 36.26
CA ARG A 431 16.04 37.49 37.60
C ARG A 431 14.66 38.04 37.97
N ASN A 432 14.37 38.13 39.26
CA ASN A 432 13.24 38.93 39.71
C ASN A 432 13.69 40.41 39.86
N THR A 433 13.89 40.90 41.07
CA THR A 433 14.39 42.26 41.31
C THR A 433 15.92 42.31 41.26
N ASP A 434 16.59 41.31 41.83
CA ASP A 434 18.05 41.15 41.79
C ASP A 434 18.45 39.78 41.26
N TYR A 435 19.75 39.56 41.01
CA TYR A 435 20.28 38.30 40.47
C TYR A 435 21.10 37.50 41.51
N GLY A 436 21.12 37.94 42.77
CA GLY A 436 21.93 37.33 43.80
C GLY A 436 21.31 36.01 44.29
N ALA A 437 22.11 34.94 44.37
CA ALA A 437 21.62 33.62 44.81
C ALA A 437 20.43 33.10 43.96
N ASP A 438 20.54 33.23 42.64
CA ASP A 438 19.51 32.85 41.68
C ASP A 438 19.83 31.59 40.88
N ALA A 439 20.74 30.75 41.37
CA ALA A 439 20.96 29.45 40.74
C ALA A 439 19.67 28.64 40.78
N THR A 440 19.22 28.25 39.60
CA THR A 440 17.92 27.62 39.38
C THR A 440 18.14 26.27 38.74
N GLY A 441 17.60 25.23 39.37
CA GLY A 441 17.57 23.89 38.81
C GLY A 441 16.38 23.77 37.87
N TRP A 442 16.62 23.34 36.64
CA TRP A 442 15.57 23.12 35.66
C TRP A 442 16.02 22.07 34.65
N ASP A 443 15.25 20.97 34.57
CA ASP A 443 15.49 19.88 33.62
C ASP A 443 14.22 19.56 32.81
N PRO A 444 13.92 20.34 31.75
CA PRO A 444 12.80 20.05 30.87
C PRO A 444 13.02 18.82 29.98
N THR A 445 11.93 18.15 29.66
CA THR A 445 11.83 17.13 28.61
C THR A 445 10.79 17.54 27.58
N ILE A 446 11.10 17.39 26.29
CA ILE A 446 10.20 17.61 25.16
C ILE A 446 10.03 16.28 24.45
N THR A 447 8.79 15.82 24.27
CA THR A 447 8.50 14.54 23.59
C THR A 447 7.42 14.75 22.55
N TYR A 448 7.62 14.29 21.31
CA TYR A 448 6.51 14.27 20.34
C TYR A 448 5.41 13.32 20.81
N ILE A 449 4.17 13.81 20.79
CA ILE A 449 2.98 13.05 21.14
C ILE A 449 2.04 12.92 19.93
N GLY A 450 1.66 11.69 19.61
CA GLY A 450 0.86 11.36 18.43
C GLY A 450 -0.59 11.85 18.55
N THR A 451 -0.88 12.99 17.94
CA THR A 451 -2.18 13.26 17.32
C THR A 451 -1.91 13.46 15.85
N ALA A 452 -2.50 12.61 14.99
CA ALA A 452 -2.36 12.73 13.55
C ALA A 452 -2.77 14.15 13.12
N PRO A 453 -1.99 14.85 12.28
CA PRO A 453 -2.36 16.19 11.83
C PRO A 453 -3.74 16.19 11.21
N THR A 454 -4.56 17.19 11.53
CA THR A 454 -5.91 17.37 10.96
C THR A 454 -6.00 18.75 10.33
N ASN A 455 -6.93 18.95 9.39
CA ASN A 455 -7.25 20.26 8.79
C ASN A 455 -6.02 21.07 8.30
N THR A 456 -4.95 20.38 7.90
CA THR A 456 -3.67 20.99 7.53
C THR A 456 -3.41 20.76 6.05
N THR A 457 -3.01 21.80 5.33
CA THR A 457 -2.56 21.68 3.93
C THR A 457 -1.04 21.70 3.89
N TYR A 458 -0.45 20.70 3.22
CA TYR A 458 0.97 20.58 2.95
C TYR A 458 1.24 20.82 1.47
N TYR A 459 2.27 21.59 1.17
CA TYR A 459 2.71 21.98 -0.17
C TYR A 459 4.09 21.44 -0.46
N ILE A 460 4.25 20.85 -1.64
CA ILE A 460 5.52 20.25 -2.09
C ILE A 460 5.86 20.82 -3.46
N SER A 461 7.09 21.29 -3.67
CA SER A 461 7.60 21.79 -4.95
C SER A 461 9.07 21.43 -5.11
N ALA A 462 9.51 21.12 -6.33
CA ALA A 462 10.93 20.86 -6.62
C ALA A 462 11.83 22.08 -6.30
N ALA A 463 11.25 23.28 -6.25
CA ALA A 463 11.91 24.53 -5.83
C ALA A 463 11.89 24.76 -4.30
N GLY A 464 11.24 23.89 -3.54
CA GLY A 464 11.10 23.99 -2.08
C GLY A 464 12.35 23.60 -1.29
N ASP A 465 12.19 23.52 0.02
CA ASP A 465 13.22 23.10 0.99
C ASP A 465 12.59 22.25 2.09
N ASP A 466 13.14 21.07 2.36
CA ASP A 466 12.61 20.15 3.39
C ASP A 466 12.80 20.67 4.83
N ARG A 467 13.55 21.76 5.01
CA ARG A 467 13.64 22.49 6.27
C ARG A 467 12.44 23.42 6.51
N ASN A 468 11.61 23.66 5.49
CA ASN A 468 10.39 24.46 5.64
C ASN A 468 9.36 23.70 6.47
N SER A 469 8.32 24.40 6.93
CA SER A 469 7.17 23.76 7.56
C SER A 469 6.32 22.96 6.57
N GLY A 470 6.40 23.27 5.28
CA GLY A 470 5.59 22.70 4.21
C GLY A 470 4.13 23.12 4.25
N THR A 471 3.70 23.98 5.18
CA THR A 471 2.27 24.33 5.39
C THR A 471 1.84 25.64 4.71
N ASP A 472 2.76 26.27 3.98
CA ASP A 472 2.55 27.48 3.20
C ASP A 472 3.07 27.25 1.78
N SER A 473 2.26 27.58 0.78
CA SER A 473 2.60 27.47 -0.64
C SER A 473 3.83 28.29 -1.05
N ALA A 474 4.18 29.37 -0.31
CA ALA A 474 5.40 30.13 -0.55
C ALA A 474 6.66 29.46 0.04
N HIS A 475 6.49 28.52 0.97
CA HIS A 475 7.56 27.79 1.64
C HIS A 475 7.28 26.27 1.61
N PRO A 476 7.17 25.67 0.41
CA PRO A 476 6.85 24.26 0.28
C PRO A 476 8.05 23.37 0.66
N TRP A 477 7.76 22.12 1.00
CA TRP A 477 8.79 21.08 1.05
C TRP A 477 9.34 20.78 -0.33
N LYS A 478 10.56 20.24 -0.38
CA LYS A 478 11.23 19.88 -1.64
C LYS A 478 10.90 18.47 -2.08
N THR A 479 10.84 17.54 -1.13
CA THR A 479 10.69 16.11 -1.37
C THR A 479 9.50 15.54 -0.62
N VAL A 480 9.23 14.25 -0.84
CA VAL A 480 8.20 13.49 -0.12
C VAL A 480 8.66 13.00 1.26
N ALA A 481 9.94 13.13 1.60
CA ALA A 481 10.49 12.58 2.84
C ALA A 481 9.78 13.12 4.10
N PRO A 482 9.44 14.42 4.22
CA PRO A 482 8.70 14.92 5.37
C PRO A 482 7.31 14.27 5.53
N LEU A 483 6.62 13.96 4.43
CA LEU A 483 5.33 13.27 4.46
C LEU A 483 5.48 11.84 4.99
N ASN A 484 6.50 11.10 4.54
CA ASN A 484 6.77 9.74 5.00
C ASN A 484 7.26 9.69 6.45
N ASN A 485 7.84 10.78 6.97
CA ASN A 485 8.18 10.90 8.39
C ASN A 485 6.94 11.12 9.26
N ILE A 486 5.92 11.83 8.75
CA ILE A 486 4.64 12.01 9.46
C ILE A 486 3.79 10.74 9.36
N ASN A 487 3.66 10.20 8.13
CA ASN A 487 2.94 9.00 7.66
C ASN A 487 1.50 8.75 8.13
N THR A 488 1.00 9.41 9.16
CA THR A 488 -0.34 9.24 9.71
C THR A 488 -1.03 10.60 9.80
N PHE A 489 -2.14 10.74 9.10
CA PHE A 489 -2.92 11.98 8.97
C PHE A 489 -4.38 11.71 9.35
N GLY A 490 -4.98 12.69 10.03
CA GLY A 490 -6.40 12.70 10.35
C GLY A 490 -7.17 13.68 9.47
N ALA A 491 -8.46 13.78 9.75
CA ALA A 491 -9.42 14.43 8.86
C ALA A 491 -9.11 15.87 8.43
N GLY A 492 -9.40 16.17 7.17
CA GLY A 492 -9.30 17.48 6.54
C GLY A 492 -7.90 17.82 6.02
N VAL A 493 -7.00 16.84 5.93
CA VAL A 493 -5.63 17.07 5.44
C VAL A 493 -5.59 17.16 3.93
N GLN A 494 -4.79 18.08 3.41
CA GLN A 494 -4.52 18.20 1.99
C GLN A 494 -3.01 18.10 1.75
N ILE A 495 -2.59 17.26 0.80
CA ILE A 495 -1.20 17.12 0.36
C ILE A 495 -1.18 17.54 -1.10
N LEU A 496 -0.60 18.71 -1.38
CA LEU A 496 -0.64 19.37 -2.68
C LEU A 496 0.77 19.48 -3.28
N PHE A 497 0.98 18.83 -4.41
CA PHE A 497 2.22 18.88 -5.18
C PHE A 497 2.16 19.98 -6.25
N HIS A 498 3.26 20.68 -6.51
CA HIS A 498 3.29 21.75 -7.50
C HIS A 498 3.21 21.17 -8.92
N GLY A 499 2.30 21.71 -9.73
CA GLY A 499 2.08 21.25 -11.09
C GLY A 499 3.30 21.45 -11.98
N GLY A 500 3.60 20.42 -12.80
CA GLY A 500 4.77 20.39 -13.66
C GLY A 500 6.06 19.88 -12.99
N ASP A 501 6.10 19.79 -11.66
CA ASP A 501 7.25 19.24 -10.93
C ASP A 501 7.19 17.69 -10.88
N THR A 502 8.36 17.06 -10.69
CA THR A 502 8.49 15.60 -10.53
C THR A 502 9.08 15.25 -9.17
N PHE A 503 8.48 14.27 -8.48
CA PHE A 503 8.87 13.82 -7.15
C PHE A 503 9.14 12.31 -7.12
N THR A 504 10.29 11.92 -6.59
CA THR A 504 10.74 10.52 -6.45
C THR A 504 10.70 10.07 -5.00
N GLY A 505 10.56 8.76 -4.76
CA GLY A 505 10.80 8.16 -3.44
C GLY A 505 9.61 7.40 -2.83
N GLY A 506 8.47 7.36 -3.53
CA GLY A 506 7.24 6.71 -3.04
C GLY A 506 6.60 7.42 -1.85
N LEU A 507 5.31 7.21 -1.66
CA LEU A 507 4.56 7.68 -0.50
C LEU A 507 3.93 6.51 0.23
N ASN A 508 4.08 6.45 1.54
CA ASN A 508 3.38 5.47 2.39
C ASN A 508 2.66 6.20 3.52
N LEU A 509 1.35 6.32 3.38
CA LEU A 509 0.52 7.18 4.22
C LEU A 509 -0.69 6.41 4.75
N SER A 510 -1.11 6.77 5.97
CA SER A 510 -2.41 6.44 6.53
C SER A 510 -3.20 7.73 6.67
N MET A 511 -4.30 7.85 5.93
CA MET A 511 -5.15 9.05 5.89
C MET A 511 -6.58 8.68 6.28
N VAL A 512 -7.03 9.16 7.44
CA VAL A 512 -8.35 8.85 8.02
C VAL A 512 -9.22 10.09 8.04
N GLY A 513 -9.75 10.42 6.86
CA GLY A 513 -10.71 11.49 6.65
C GLY A 513 -12.08 11.20 7.28
N THR A 514 -13.00 12.15 7.13
CA THR A 514 -14.42 11.96 7.49
C THR A 514 -15.34 12.46 6.38
N SER A 515 -16.63 12.09 6.44
CA SER A 515 -17.62 12.59 5.48
C SER A 515 -17.77 14.12 5.46
N GLY A 516 -17.47 14.80 6.57
CA GLY A 516 -17.49 16.27 6.68
C GLY A 516 -16.14 16.94 6.43
N SER A 517 -15.04 16.19 6.43
CA SER A 517 -13.68 16.71 6.28
C SER A 517 -12.81 15.63 5.65
N ARG A 518 -12.91 15.55 4.32
CA ARG A 518 -12.20 14.59 3.47
C ARG A 518 -10.74 14.99 3.30
N ASP A 519 -9.89 13.98 3.19
CA ASP A 519 -8.47 14.16 2.89
C ASP A 519 -8.22 14.19 1.37
N ILE A 520 -7.20 14.95 0.95
CA ILE A 520 -6.88 15.15 -0.47
C ILE A 520 -5.39 14.92 -0.71
N ILE A 521 -5.04 14.18 -1.75
CA ILE A 521 -3.73 14.20 -2.38
C ILE A 521 -3.92 14.71 -3.81
N GLY A 522 -3.23 15.79 -4.19
CA GLY A 522 -3.38 16.32 -5.54
C GLY A 522 -2.37 17.37 -5.93
N THR A 523 -2.72 18.17 -6.92
CA THR A 523 -1.83 19.20 -7.49
C THR A 523 -2.33 20.61 -7.20
N TYR A 524 -1.40 21.56 -6.97
CA TYR A 524 -1.65 23.00 -7.01
C TYR A 524 -0.79 23.67 -8.10
N GLY A 525 -1.14 24.89 -8.51
CA GLY A 525 -0.46 25.57 -9.61
C GLY A 525 -0.96 25.12 -10.99
N THR A 526 -0.10 25.14 -12.00
CA THR A 526 -0.48 24.85 -13.40
C THR A 526 0.02 23.49 -13.85
N GLY A 527 -0.83 22.70 -14.52
CA GLY A 527 -0.49 21.33 -14.94
C GLY A 527 -0.67 20.31 -13.82
N LYS A 528 -0.33 19.04 -14.09
CA LYS A 528 -0.32 17.95 -13.09
C LYS A 528 1.10 17.76 -12.54
N ALA A 529 1.24 17.52 -11.25
CA ALA A 529 2.51 17.07 -10.68
C ALA A 529 2.75 15.60 -11.05
N THR A 530 4.02 15.22 -11.19
CA THR A 530 4.41 13.83 -11.48
C THR A 530 5.05 13.19 -10.26
N LEU A 531 4.51 12.07 -9.80
CA LEU A 531 5.13 11.23 -8.78
C LEU A 531 5.62 9.95 -9.47
N THR A 532 6.84 9.54 -9.12
CA THR A 532 7.53 8.39 -9.71
C THR A 532 8.15 7.53 -8.62
N ASP A 533 8.34 6.25 -8.95
CA ASP A 533 9.12 5.32 -8.16
C ASP A 533 10.63 5.63 -8.25
N THR A 534 11.44 4.84 -7.55
CA THR A 534 12.90 4.87 -7.65
C THR A 534 13.36 3.60 -8.38
N ALA A 535 14.31 3.72 -9.32
CA ALA A 535 14.85 2.57 -10.03
C ALA A 535 15.40 1.52 -9.04
N GLN A 536 15.09 0.24 -9.25
CA GLN A 536 15.49 -0.90 -8.41
C GLN A 536 14.78 -1.01 -7.04
N SER A 537 13.71 -0.25 -6.82
CA SER A 537 12.84 -0.39 -5.65
C SER A 537 11.58 -1.17 -5.98
N ILE A 538 11.11 -2.01 -5.03
CA ILE A 538 9.79 -2.66 -5.08
C ILE A 538 8.66 -1.78 -4.51
N THR A 539 8.93 -0.51 -4.24
CA THR A 539 7.96 0.42 -3.62
C THR A 539 7.00 0.97 -4.66
N ASP A 540 5.70 0.89 -4.37
CA ASP A 540 4.64 1.58 -5.12
C ASP A 540 4.83 3.12 -5.06
N ILE A 541 4.27 3.83 -6.04
CA ILE A 541 4.38 5.30 -6.12
C ILE A 541 3.60 5.96 -4.97
N ILE A 542 2.37 5.50 -4.72
CA ILE A 542 1.59 5.86 -3.54
C ILE A 542 0.99 4.60 -2.92
N GLN A 543 1.16 4.47 -1.60
CA GLN A 543 0.50 3.48 -0.77
C GLN A 543 -0.37 4.20 0.27
N LEU A 544 -1.65 3.85 0.28
CA LEU A 544 -2.61 4.26 1.29
C LEU A 544 -2.96 3.04 2.17
N VAL A 545 -2.53 3.09 3.42
CA VAL A 545 -2.73 2.02 4.39
C VAL A 545 -3.85 2.41 5.33
N ASN A 546 -4.84 1.53 5.48
CA ASN A 546 -5.94 1.73 6.44
C ASN A 546 -6.60 3.12 6.32
N SER A 547 -6.87 3.53 5.08
CA SER A 547 -7.31 4.89 4.77
C SER A 547 -8.80 4.94 4.40
N GLU A 548 -9.49 6.02 4.75
CA GLU A 548 -10.89 6.28 4.43
C GLU A 548 -11.15 7.76 4.18
N TYR A 549 -12.19 8.06 3.40
CA TYR A 549 -12.55 9.42 3.01
C TYR A 549 -11.34 10.18 2.44
N VAL A 550 -10.72 9.61 1.41
CA VAL A 550 -9.57 10.19 0.69
C VAL A 550 -9.92 10.42 -0.79
N THR A 551 -9.44 11.51 -1.35
CA THR A 551 -9.41 11.72 -2.81
C THR A 551 -7.99 11.90 -3.31
N VAL A 552 -7.59 11.09 -4.29
CA VAL A 552 -6.35 11.25 -5.05
C VAL A 552 -6.72 11.84 -6.42
N GLN A 553 -6.25 13.05 -6.72
CA GLN A 553 -6.71 13.76 -7.91
C GLN A 553 -5.66 14.62 -8.62
N ASN A 554 -5.81 14.78 -9.94
CA ASN A 554 -5.00 15.68 -10.76
C ASN A 554 -3.49 15.37 -10.71
N LEU A 555 -3.09 14.10 -10.69
CA LEU A 555 -1.69 13.67 -10.61
C LEU A 555 -1.28 12.82 -11.82
N ASN A 556 0.01 12.86 -12.16
CA ASN A 556 0.65 11.85 -12.99
C ASN A 556 1.40 10.88 -12.08
N LEU A 557 1.06 9.60 -12.15
CA LEU A 557 1.68 8.50 -11.43
C LEU A 557 2.43 7.65 -12.45
N ILE A 558 3.68 8.03 -12.70
CA ILE A 558 4.49 7.50 -13.80
C ILE A 558 5.66 6.74 -13.20
N ALA A 559 5.66 5.42 -13.34
CA ALA A 559 6.78 4.59 -12.92
C ALA A 559 7.97 4.72 -13.88
N THR A 560 9.13 4.28 -13.41
CA THR A 560 10.37 4.23 -14.18
C THR A 560 10.13 3.42 -15.47
N PRO A 561 10.29 4.04 -16.66
CA PRO A 561 9.96 3.39 -17.92
C PRO A 561 10.75 2.11 -18.16
N GLY A 562 10.04 1.11 -18.69
CA GLY A 562 10.58 -0.14 -19.20
C GLY A 562 11.34 -0.06 -20.52
N THR A 563 11.66 -1.22 -21.07
CA THR A 563 12.09 -1.37 -22.48
C THR A 563 10.88 -1.63 -23.38
N ASN A 564 11.01 -1.31 -24.68
CA ASN A 564 9.99 -1.54 -25.72
C ASN A 564 8.62 -0.89 -25.43
N TYR A 565 8.64 0.33 -24.89
CA TYR A 565 7.43 1.12 -24.57
C TYR A 565 6.48 1.28 -25.76
N GLY A 566 5.17 1.18 -25.50
CA GLY A 566 4.13 1.27 -26.53
C GLY A 566 4.11 0.09 -27.49
N THR A 567 4.90 -0.95 -27.25
CA THR A 567 4.93 -2.16 -28.08
C THR A 567 4.44 -3.37 -27.32
N THR A 568 4.15 -4.40 -28.09
CA THR A 568 3.80 -5.75 -27.68
C THR A 568 4.81 -6.43 -26.75
N SER A 569 6.06 -5.98 -26.70
CA SER A 569 7.12 -6.56 -25.88
C SER A 569 7.55 -5.64 -24.74
N PHE A 570 6.66 -4.76 -24.29
CA PHE A 570 6.90 -3.86 -23.16
C PHE A 570 7.26 -4.65 -21.90
N ALA A 571 8.38 -4.27 -21.28
CA ALA A 571 8.86 -4.87 -20.04
C ALA A 571 9.23 -3.76 -19.07
N PRO A 572 8.48 -3.53 -17.98
CA PRO A 572 8.77 -2.47 -17.03
C PRO A 572 10.08 -2.75 -16.27
N VAL A 573 10.75 -1.70 -15.79
CA VAL A 573 11.97 -1.84 -14.98
C VAL A 573 11.64 -2.31 -13.56
N ASN A 574 10.54 -1.81 -12.99
CA ASN A 574 10.07 -2.14 -11.65
C ASN A 574 8.63 -2.67 -11.74
N LEU A 575 8.22 -3.47 -10.75
CA LEU A 575 6.83 -3.93 -10.60
C LEU A 575 6.03 -3.04 -9.62
N SER A 576 6.27 -1.73 -9.65
CA SER A 576 5.58 -0.77 -8.77
C SER A 576 4.12 -0.60 -9.20
N VAL A 577 3.21 -0.42 -8.25
CA VAL A 577 1.83 0.04 -8.51
C VAL A 577 1.78 1.57 -8.47
N GLY A 578 0.96 2.17 -9.34
CA GLY A 578 0.77 3.63 -9.32
C GLY A 578 0.09 4.11 -8.03
N LEU A 579 -1.02 3.49 -7.66
CA LEU A 579 -1.69 3.72 -6.38
C LEU A 579 -2.17 2.39 -5.78
N ARG A 580 -1.57 1.97 -4.67
CA ARG A 580 -2.05 0.83 -3.87
C ARG A 580 -2.83 1.34 -2.66
N ILE A 581 -4.01 0.78 -2.45
CA ILE A 581 -4.84 0.98 -1.27
C ILE A 581 -5.04 -0.37 -0.61
N TYR A 582 -4.62 -0.53 0.64
CA TYR A 582 -4.77 -1.81 1.31
C TYR A 582 -5.11 -1.68 2.78
N SER A 583 -5.81 -2.68 3.29
CA SER A 583 -6.14 -2.83 4.70
C SER A 583 -5.19 -3.83 5.36
N THR A 584 -4.68 -3.50 6.54
CA THR A 584 -4.01 -4.49 7.41
C THR A 584 -4.92 -5.03 8.51
N ARG A 585 -6.18 -4.59 8.56
CA ARG A 585 -7.16 -4.98 9.58
C ARG A 585 -7.95 -6.23 9.15
N THR A 586 -8.29 -7.04 10.15
CA THR A 586 -9.04 -8.29 10.01
C THR A 586 -10.39 -8.25 10.75
N SER A 587 -11.01 -7.06 10.81
CA SER A 587 -12.22 -6.82 11.61
C SER A 587 -13.53 -7.12 10.86
N GLY A 588 -13.46 -7.35 9.55
CA GLY A 588 -14.63 -7.46 8.67
C GLY A 588 -15.31 -6.12 8.37
N SER A 589 -14.63 -4.99 8.64
CA SER A 589 -15.14 -3.64 8.35
C SER A 589 -14.88 -3.27 6.89
N LYS A 590 -15.56 -2.24 6.36
CA LYS A 590 -15.25 -1.71 5.02
C LYS A 590 -14.68 -0.31 5.12
N TRP A 591 -13.55 -0.08 4.47
CA TRP A 591 -12.98 1.25 4.29
C TRP A 591 -13.78 2.02 3.26
N ARG A 592 -14.15 3.26 3.59
CA ARG A 592 -15.20 3.95 2.85
C ARG A 592 -14.65 5.11 2.05
N SER A 593 -15.32 5.38 0.93
CA SER A 593 -15.29 6.67 0.25
C SER A 593 -13.89 7.04 -0.24
N ILE A 594 -13.33 6.21 -1.12
CA ILE A 594 -11.98 6.40 -1.69
C ILE A 594 -12.11 6.71 -3.17
N TYR A 595 -11.71 7.92 -3.55
CA TYR A 595 -11.90 8.44 -4.91
C TYR A 595 -10.57 8.70 -5.61
N VAL A 596 -10.48 8.30 -6.87
CA VAL A 596 -9.37 8.59 -7.79
C VAL A 596 -9.95 9.34 -8.97
N ASP A 597 -9.50 10.57 -9.22
CA ASP A 597 -10.08 11.41 -10.27
C ASP A 597 -9.04 12.18 -11.08
N ASN A 598 -9.18 12.19 -12.41
CA ASN A 598 -8.31 12.92 -13.31
C ASN A 598 -6.81 12.63 -13.09
N CYS A 599 -6.46 11.35 -12.90
CA CYS A 599 -5.08 10.88 -12.75
C CYS A 599 -4.56 10.22 -14.03
N GLU A 600 -3.25 10.15 -14.18
CA GLU A 600 -2.59 9.43 -15.27
C GLU A 600 -1.66 8.36 -14.70
N PHE A 601 -1.79 7.11 -15.16
CA PHE A 601 -1.03 5.96 -14.71
C PHE A 601 -0.22 5.41 -15.88
N LYS A 602 1.11 5.35 -15.74
CA LYS A 602 2.01 4.89 -16.81
C LYS A 602 3.17 4.07 -16.28
N ASN A 603 3.57 3.09 -17.08
CA ASN A 603 4.76 2.24 -16.89
C ASN A 603 4.77 1.37 -15.63
N SER A 604 3.74 1.45 -14.79
CA SER A 604 3.62 0.68 -13.56
C SER A 604 3.20 -0.76 -13.87
N GLN A 605 3.36 -1.66 -12.89
CA GLN A 605 2.70 -2.96 -12.91
C GLN A 605 1.18 -2.74 -12.94
N SER A 606 0.61 -2.24 -11.85
CA SER A 606 -0.81 -1.92 -11.82
C SER A 606 -1.04 -0.41 -11.80
N GLY A 607 -2.17 0.04 -12.32
CA GLY A 607 -2.58 1.44 -12.22
C GLY A 607 -3.05 1.76 -10.80
N VAL A 608 -4.27 1.32 -10.49
CA VAL A 608 -4.88 1.44 -9.16
C VAL A 608 -5.23 0.05 -8.62
N TRP A 609 -4.79 -0.24 -7.41
CA TRP A 609 -5.03 -1.53 -6.76
C TRP A 609 -5.65 -1.37 -5.37
N PHE A 610 -6.91 -1.76 -5.23
CA PHE A 610 -7.58 -1.95 -3.95
C PHE A 610 -7.40 -3.40 -3.48
N ASP A 611 -6.60 -3.59 -2.44
CA ASP A 611 -6.10 -4.89 -2.03
C ASP A 611 -6.73 -5.36 -0.70
N SER A 612 -7.49 -6.46 -0.78
CA SER A 612 -8.11 -7.11 0.38
C SER A 612 -8.06 -8.66 0.31
N HIS A 613 -7.08 -9.25 -0.38
CA HIS A 613 -7.07 -10.70 -0.67
C HIS A 613 -6.69 -11.62 0.50
N GLN A 614 -6.48 -11.08 1.71
CA GLN A 614 -5.79 -11.77 2.82
C GLN A 614 -6.68 -12.71 3.67
N GLY A 615 -7.93 -12.98 3.26
CA GLY A 615 -8.83 -13.91 3.97
C GLY A 615 -10.31 -13.50 3.88
N PRO A 616 -11.27 -14.39 4.18
CA PRO A 616 -12.70 -14.07 4.10
C PRO A 616 -13.18 -13.12 5.23
N THR A 617 -12.36 -12.91 6.26
CA THR A 617 -12.65 -12.06 7.42
C THR A 617 -11.93 -10.71 7.38
N VAL A 618 -11.22 -10.40 6.29
CA VAL A 618 -10.49 -9.14 6.17
C VAL A 618 -11.40 -8.01 5.74
N ASP A 619 -10.98 -6.79 6.08
CA ASP A 619 -11.74 -5.61 5.74
C ASP A 619 -11.84 -5.44 4.21
N GLY A 620 -12.97 -4.94 3.72
CA GLY A 620 -13.20 -4.65 2.30
C GLY A 620 -13.30 -3.15 2.02
N PHE A 621 -13.92 -2.78 0.89
CA PHE A 621 -14.06 -1.39 0.46
C PHE A 621 -15.52 -1.04 0.16
N ASP A 622 -15.92 0.18 0.48
CA ASP A 622 -17.26 0.70 0.24
C ASP A 622 -17.18 2.11 -0.37
N ASP A 623 -18.04 2.45 -1.33
CA ASP A 623 -18.04 3.76 -2.02
C ASP A 623 -16.67 4.07 -2.66
N VAL A 624 -16.27 3.23 -3.61
CA VAL A 624 -15.04 3.40 -4.40
C VAL A 624 -15.37 4.07 -5.72
N LYS A 625 -14.59 5.09 -6.11
CA LYS A 625 -14.74 5.75 -7.41
C LYS A 625 -13.41 5.91 -8.13
N VAL A 626 -13.33 5.47 -9.38
CA VAL A 626 -12.19 5.76 -10.27
C VAL A 626 -12.73 6.41 -11.53
N THR A 627 -12.39 7.68 -11.74
CA THR A 627 -12.99 8.50 -12.79
C THR A 627 -12.00 9.36 -13.56
N ASN A 628 -12.37 9.69 -14.80
CA ASN A 628 -11.69 10.68 -15.64
C ASN A 628 -10.17 10.45 -15.82
N SER A 629 -9.71 9.21 -15.64
CA SER A 629 -8.28 8.88 -15.55
C SER A 629 -7.78 8.16 -16.81
N LEU A 630 -6.49 8.32 -17.08
CA LEU A 630 -5.79 7.66 -18.19
C LEU A 630 -4.88 6.55 -17.64
N PHE A 631 -5.00 5.35 -18.19
CA PHE A 631 -4.11 4.23 -17.96
C PHE A 631 -3.45 3.89 -19.29
N ASP A 632 -2.14 4.04 -19.38
CA ASP A 632 -1.40 3.80 -20.61
C ASP A 632 -0.09 3.08 -20.35
N SER A 633 0.12 1.96 -21.04
CA SER A 633 1.34 1.17 -20.91
C SER A 633 1.57 0.69 -19.47
N VAL A 634 0.50 0.17 -18.88
CA VAL A 634 0.47 -0.45 -17.54
C VAL A 634 0.59 -1.97 -17.70
N TYR A 635 1.34 -2.62 -16.82
CA TYR A 635 1.76 -4.01 -16.94
C TYR A 635 1.04 -4.94 -15.96
N LEU A 636 0.04 -5.66 -16.45
CA LEU A 636 -0.88 -6.61 -15.80
C LEU A 636 -2.27 -5.99 -15.65
N LEU A 637 -2.46 -4.98 -14.78
CA LEU A 637 -3.81 -4.56 -14.36
C LEU A 637 -4.01 -3.04 -14.39
N GLY A 638 -5.09 -2.56 -15.01
CA GLY A 638 -5.44 -1.13 -15.00
C GLY A 638 -6.00 -0.70 -13.64
N VAL A 639 -7.28 -0.98 -13.40
CA VAL A 639 -7.95 -0.81 -12.11
C VAL A 639 -8.37 -2.18 -11.58
N ILE A 640 -7.94 -2.49 -10.37
CA ILE A 640 -8.31 -3.73 -9.68
C ILE A 640 -8.94 -3.45 -8.31
N VAL A 641 -10.07 -4.11 -8.05
CA VAL A 641 -10.68 -4.24 -6.71
C VAL A 641 -10.80 -5.73 -6.40
N HIS A 642 -9.88 -6.23 -5.58
CA HIS A 642 -9.69 -7.67 -5.40
C HIS A 642 -10.07 -8.12 -3.99
N GLY A 643 -11.01 -9.06 -3.94
CA GLY A 643 -11.43 -9.78 -2.75
C GLY A 643 -10.65 -11.07 -2.49
N TYR A 644 -11.06 -11.78 -1.44
CA TYR A 644 -10.58 -13.11 -1.11
C TYR A 644 -11.25 -14.17 -2.01
N ASP A 645 -10.49 -15.17 -2.42
CA ASP A 645 -10.96 -16.32 -3.22
C ASP A 645 -11.78 -15.90 -4.45
N SER A 646 -11.34 -14.85 -5.13
CA SER A 646 -12.06 -14.17 -6.22
C SER A 646 -12.52 -15.06 -7.36
N PHE A 647 -11.87 -16.20 -7.57
CA PHE A 647 -12.19 -17.15 -8.63
C PHE A 647 -12.49 -18.55 -8.10
N GLY A 648 -12.46 -18.76 -6.78
CA GLY A 648 -12.76 -20.03 -6.14
C GLY A 648 -14.13 -20.06 -5.46
N PRO A 649 -14.55 -21.21 -4.93
CA PRO A 649 -15.93 -21.41 -4.47
C PRO A 649 -16.27 -20.70 -3.15
N ASN A 650 -15.30 -20.10 -2.46
CA ASN A 650 -15.48 -19.50 -1.12
C ASN A 650 -15.36 -17.96 -1.12
N GLY A 651 -15.42 -17.33 -2.30
CA GLY A 651 -15.39 -15.87 -2.41
C GLY A 651 -16.55 -15.19 -1.66
N PRO A 652 -16.29 -14.30 -0.68
CA PRO A 652 -17.36 -13.55 -0.01
C PRO A 652 -18.07 -12.61 -0.98
N LEU A 653 -19.41 -12.61 -0.98
CA LEU A 653 -20.21 -11.89 -1.98
C LEU A 653 -20.32 -10.37 -1.77
N ASN A 654 -19.99 -9.90 -0.56
CA ASN A 654 -20.16 -8.51 -0.15
C ASN A 654 -18.93 -8.00 0.60
N GLN A 655 -17.74 -8.44 0.18
CA GLN A 655 -16.50 -7.90 0.73
C GLN A 655 -16.38 -6.43 0.31
N HIS A 656 -16.64 -6.15 -0.97
CA HIS A 656 -16.72 -4.79 -1.49
C HIS A 656 -18.16 -4.37 -1.75
N SER A 657 -18.44 -3.07 -1.68
CA SER A 657 -19.71 -2.51 -2.09
C SER A 657 -19.60 -1.14 -2.74
N ASN A 658 -20.60 -0.79 -3.56
CA ASN A 658 -20.75 0.56 -4.13
C ASN A 658 -19.49 1.00 -4.89
N VAL A 659 -19.09 0.24 -5.89
CA VAL A 659 -17.90 0.51 -6.72
C VAL A 659 -18.34 1.14 -8.04
N TYR A 660 -17.75 2.28 -8.40
CA TYR A 660 -18.01 3.00 -9.65
C TYR A 660 -16.72 3.26 -10.43
N ILE A 661 -16.64 2.71 -11.64
CA ILE A 661 -15.51 2.91 -12.56
C ILE A 661 -16.05 3.56 -13.83
N GLY A 662 -15.74 4.84 -14.07
CA GLY A 662 -16.31 5.48 -15.25
C GLY A 662 -15.58 6.68 -15.84
N SER A 663 -15.82 6.91 -17.13
CA SER A 663 -15.17 7.98 -17.91
C SER A 663 -13.64 7.87 -17.96
N ASN A 664 -13.08 6.66 -17.86
CA ASN A 664 -11.63 6.43 -17.95
C ASN A 664 -11.20 6.00 -19.36
N GLN A 665 -9.91 6.18 -19.66
CA GLN A 665 -9.28 5.66 -20.87
C GLN A 665 -8.21 4.62 -20.49
N PHE A 666 -8.27 3.45 -21.12
CA PHE A 666 -7.27 2.38 -20.98
C PHE A 666 -6.68 2.07 -22.34
N LYS A 667 -5.37 2.21 -22.46
CA LYS A 667 -4.63 1.95 -23.69
C LYS A 667 -3.40 1.12 -23.33
N HIS A 668 -3.04 0.15 -24.16
CA HIS A 668 -1.82 -0.61 -23.95
C HIS A 668 -1.68 -1.25 -22.55
N ILE A 669 -2.73 -1.89 -22.02
CA ILE A 669 -2.58 -2.74 -20.84
C ILE A 669 -1.95 -4.08 -21.27
N TYR A 670 -0.77 -4.40 -20.76
CA TYR A 670 0.04 -5.57 -21.16
C TYR A 670 -0.05 -6.70 -20.13
N GLY A 671 0.20 -7.95 -20.52
CA GLY A 671 0.33 -9.07 -19.58
C GLY A 671 1.77 -9.57 -19.46
N TYR A 672 1.99 -10.57 -18.61
CA TYR A 672 3.35 -11.00 -18.23
C TYR A 672 4.02 -11.90 -19.28
N HIS A 673 5.25 -11.59 -19.68
CA HIS A 673 5.94 -12.26 -20.80
C HIS A 673 7.02 -13.30 -20.39
N ASP A 674 7.45 -13.39 -19.12
CA ASP A 674 8.57 -14.29 -18.72
C ASP A 674 8.16 -15.73 -18.35
N GLY A 675 7.27 -16.34 -19.14
CA GLY A 675 6.96 -17.78 -19.03
C GLY A 675 6.14 -18.21 -17.80
N ILE A 676 5.63 -17.26 -17.02
CA ILE A 676 4.66 -17.48 -15.95
C ILE A 676 3.27 -17.13 -16.49
N ALA A 677 2.25 -17.94 -16.15
CA ALA A 677 0.86 -17.63 -16.45
C ALA A 677 0.46 -16.30 -15.80
N ALA A 678 0.17 -15.26 -16.58
CA ALA A 678 -0.46 -14.05 -16.04
C ALA A 678 -1.36 -13.36 -17.06
N GLU A 679 -2.59 -13.11 -16.68
CA GLU A 679 -3.61 -12.46 -17.50
C GLU A 679 -3.50 -10.93 -17.35
N SER A 680 -3.98 -10.20 -18.35
CA SER A 680 -4.01 -8.73 -18.30
C SER A 680 -5.41 -8.20 -18.43
N GLN A 681 -5.77 -7.28 -17.54
CA GLN A 681 -7.14 -6.76 -17.44
C GLN A 681 -7.12 -5.25 -17.18
N PRO A 682 -7.62 -4.43 -18.10
CA PRO A 682 -7.85 -3.01 -17.83
C PRO A 682 -8.73 -2.76 -16.61
N ILE A 683 -9.79 -3.54 -16.44
CA ILE A 683 -10.68 -3.45 -15.28
C ILE A 683 -10.94 -4.86 -14.75
N GLU A 684 -10.63 -5.10 -13.47
CA GLU A 684 -10.89 -6.36 -12.76
C GLU A 684 -11.58 -6.06 -11.42
N ILE A 685 -12.83 -6.51 -11.24
CA ILE A 685 -13.60 -6.26 -10.02
C ILE A 685 -14.19 -7.55 -9.48
N THR A 686 -13.85 -7.91 -8.25
CA THR A 686 -14.27 -9.17 -7.65
C THR A 686 -15.04 -8.95 -6.34
N ASN A 687 -15.83 -9.93 -5.89
CA ASN A 687 -16.44 -9.96 -4.54
C ASN A 687 -17.25 -8.71 -4.16
N THR A 688 -17.91 -8.10 -5.14
CA THR A 688 -18.52 -6.76 -5.03
C THR A 688 -20.05 -6.84 -5.11
N THR A 689 -20.75 -6.10 -4.24
CA THR A 689 -22.19 -5.82 -4.38
C THR A 689 -22.44 -4.36 -4.74
N GLY A 690 -23.19 -4.09 -5.81
CA GLY A 690 -23.46 -2.72 -6.26
C GLY A 690 -22.29 -2.16 -7.07
N LEU A 691 -22.10 -2.68 -8.28
CA LEU A 691 -21.04 -2.29 -9.21
C LEU A 691 -21.62 -1.50 -10.39
N THR A 692 -20.96 -0.41 -10.80
CA THR A 692 -21.24 0.27 -12.07
C THR A 692 -19.95 0.56 -12.82
N ILE A 693 -19.86 0.07 -14.06
CA ILE A 693 -18.76 0.34 -14.98
C ILE A 693 -19.35 1.02 -16.21
N GLU A 694 -19.05 2.31 -16.40
CA GLU A 694 -19.65 3.05 -17.52
C GLU A 694 -18.77 4.10 -18.19
N LYS A 695 -19.02 4.35 -19.48
CA LYS A 695 -18.38 5.45 -20.24
C LYS A 695 -16.86 5.32 -20.33
N ASN A 696 -16.33 4.11 -20.21
CA ASN A 696 -14.89 3.86 -20.36
C ASN A 696 -14.54 3.58 -21.83
N LEU A 697 -13.34 4.03 -22.23
CA LEU A 697 -12.74 3.74 -23.53
C LEU A 697 -11.55 2.80 -23.34
N LEU A 698 -11.68 1.56 -23.82
CA LEU A 698 -10.63 0.54 -23.74
C LEU A 698 -10.15 0.24 -25.17
N ALA A 699 -8.89 0.56 -25.47
CA ALA A 699 -8.33 0.46 -26.81
C ALA A 699 -7.03 -0.35 -26.83
N ASP A 700 -6.97 -1.39 -27.67
CA ASP A 700 -5.76 -2.17 -27.97
C ASP A 700 -5.07 -2.72 -26.71
N ASN A 701 -5.90 -3.11 -25.75
CA ASN A 701 -5.47 -3.68 -24.48
C ASN A 701 -5.21 -5.19 -24.58
N CYS A 702 -4.75 -5.76 -23.48
CA CYS A 702 -4.58 -7.19 -23.29
C CYS A 702 -3.44 -7.80 -24.13
N GLY A 703 -2.40 -7.00 -24.38
CA GLY A 703 -1.39 -7.19 -25.43
C GLY A 703 -0.80 -8.61 -25.55
N TYR A 704 -0.38 -9.22 -24.45
CA TYR A 704 0.15 -10.58 -24.34
C TYR A 704 -0.08 -11.10 -22.93
N GLY A 705 -1.06 -11.97 -22.72
CA GLY A 705 -1.16 -12.76 -21.49
C GLY A 705 -0.12 -13.88 -21.47
N GLY A 706 0.37 -14.25 -20.30
CA GLY A 706 1.24 -15.41 -20.11
C GLY A 706 0.57 -16.72 -20.52
N TYR A 707 1.35 -17.79 -20.64
CA TYR A 707 0.84 -19.13 -20.93
C TYR A 707 0.04 -19.65 -19.72
N ASN A 708 -1.25 -19.33 -19.65
CA ASN A 708 -2.22 -20.05 -18.83
C ASN A 708 -2.91 -21.08 -19.74
N PRO A 709 -2.69 -22.39 -19.55
CA PRO A 709 -3.41 -23.39 -20.34
C PRO A 709 -4.93 -23.36 -20.11
N LEU A 710 -5.39 -22.65 -19.07
CA LEU A 710 -6.77 -22.61 -18.60
C LEU A 710 -7.48 -21.25 -18.78
N GLY A 711 -6.81 -20.19 -19.25
CA GLY A 711 -7.38 -18.82 -19.27
C GLY A 711 -6.62 -17.79 -20.13
N GLY A 712 -7.06 -16.53 -20.08
CA GLY A 712 -6.64 -15.45 -20.97
C GLY A 712 -7.09 -14.06 -20.50
N SER A 713 -6.64 -13.03 -21.22
CA SER A 713 -6.86 -11.62 -20.84
C SER A 713 -8.25 -11.13 -21.25
N THR A 714 -8.86 -10.20 -20.50
CA THR A 714 -10.17 -9.59 -20.83
C THR A 714 -10.12 -8.07 -20.64
N GLY A 715 -10.97 -7.33 -21.37
CA GLY A 715 -11.12 -5.89 -21.22
C GLY A 715 -11.72 -5.50 -19.86
N ILE A 716 -12.89 -6.06 -19.53
CA ILE A 716 -13.59 -5.85 -18.27
C ILE A 716 -13.91 -7.23 -17.68
N GLY A 717 -13.24 -7.60 -16.60
CA GLY A 717 -13.50 -8.84 -15.85
C GLY A 717 -14.23 -8.58 -14.55
N ILE A 718 -15.30 -9.34 -14.28
CA ILE A 718 -15.95 -9.38 -12.97
C ILE A 718 -16.13 -10.80 -12.46
N SER A 719 -16.04 -11.01 -11.15
CA SER A 719 -16.33 -12.29 -10.50
C SER A 719 -16.96 -12.10 -9.12
N HIS A 720 -17.71 -13.10 -8.64
CA HIS A 720 -18.43 -13.07 -7.36
C HIS A 720 -19.23 -11.78 -7.14
N THR A 721 -19.75 -11.20 -8.22
CA THR A 721 -20.34 -9.87 -8.19
C THR A 721 -21.87 -9.94 -8.15
N ARG A 722 -22.49 -9.02 -7.42
CA ARG A 722 -23.95 -8.86 -7.31
C ARG A 722 -24.34 -7.44 -7.70
N ASP A 723 -25.52 -7.30 -8.27
CA ASP A 723 -26.12 -5.99 -8.55
C ASP A 723 -25.17 -5.11 -9.39
N PHE A 724 -24.78 -5.59 -10.56
CA PHE A 724 -23.83 -4.88 -11.42
C PHE A 724 -24.44 -4.29 -12.70
N LYS A 725 -23.86 -3.17 -13.17
CA LYS A 725 -24.17 -2.55 -14.46
C LYS A 725 -22.89 -2.30 -15.24
N ILE A 726 -22.81 -2.81 -16.47
CA ILE A 726 -21.71 -2.55 -17.42
C ILE A 726 -22.32 -1.90 -18.65
N GLN A 727 -22.13 -0.59 -18.81
CA GLN A 727 -22.90 0.17 -19.79
C GLN A 727 -22.18 1.35 -20.43
N TYR A 728 -22.54 1.69 -21.66
CA TYR A 728 -21.91 2.79 -22.41
C TYR A 728 -20.39 2.68 -22.49
N ASN A 729 -19.80 1.49 -22.52
CA ASN A 729 -18.36 1.35 -22.71
C ASN A 729 -18.03 1.15 -24.20
N GLU A 730 -16.86 1.65 -24.62
CA GLU A 730 -16.32 1.40 -25.95
C GLU A 730 -15.04 0.58 -25.82
N ILE A 731 -15.04 -0.63 -26.37
CA ILE A 731 -13.98 -1.60 -26.13
C ILE A 731 -13.56 -2.23 -27.46
N TYR A 732 -12.31 -2.01 -27.86
CA TYR A 732 -11.82 -2.52 -29.13
C TYR A 732 -10.38 -2.98 -29.09
N GLY A 733 -10.07 -3.93 -29.99
CA GLY A 733 -8.72 -4.41 -30.19
C GLY A 733 -8.12 -5.15 -28.99
N THR A 734 -8.96 -5.71 -28.09
CA THR A 734 -8.44 -6.61 -27.04
C THR A 734 -7.71 -7.79 -27.68
N LYS A 735 -6.65 -8.26 -27.01
CA LYS A 735 -5.79 -9.35 -27.48
C LYS A 735 -5.79 -10.52 -26.48
N SER A 736 -5.44 -11.71 -26.97
CA SER A 736 -5.15 -12.89 -26.17
C SER A 736 -4.06 -13.70 -26.84
N SER A 737 -3.13 -14.25 -26.05
CA SER A 737 -2.07 -15.14 -26.54
C SER A 737 -2.53 -16.60 -26.64
N THR A 738 -3.70 -16.92 -26.09
CA THR A 738 -4.24 -18.29 -26.04
C THR A 738 -5.44 -18.44 -27.00
N ASN A 739 -5.99 -19.65 -27.07
CA ASN A 739 -7.24 -19.89 -27.81
C ASN A 739 -8.49 -19.36 -27.09
N TYR A 740 -8.32 -18.90 -25.85
CA TYR A 740 -9.37 -18.60 -24.90
C TYR A 740 -9.39 -17.10 -24.59
N ASP A 741 -10.56 -16.64 -24.15
CA ASP A 741 -10.83 -15.26 -23.71
C ASP A 741 -10.42 -14.24 -24.78
N GLY A 742 -9.76 -13.15 -24.38
CA GLY A 742 -9.61 -11.96 -25.22
C GLY A 742 -10.92 -11.16 -25.30
N SER A 743 -11.84 -11.40 -24.38
CA SER A 743 -13.17 -10.82 -24.39
C SER A 743 -13.12 -9.31 -24.13
N ALA A 744 -14.11 -8.58 -24.64
CA ALA A 744 -14.29 -7.17 -24.29
C ALA A 744 -14.88 -7.05 -22.88
N ILE A 745 -15.88 -7.88 -22.56
CA ILE A 745 -16.54 -7.97 -21.27
C ILE A 745 -16.62 -9.44 -20.85
N ASP A 746 -16.30 -9.73 -19.59
CA ASP A 746 -16.38 -11.06 -18.97
C ASP A 746 -17.12 -11.00 -17.63
N ALA A 747 -18.32 -11.60 -17.58
CA ALA A 747 -19.05 -11.84 -16.35
C ALA A 747 -18.76 -13.27 -15.86
N ASP A 748 -17.65 -13.40 -15.14
CA ASP A 748 -17.07 -14.65 -14.70
C ASP A 748 -17.65 -15.12 -13.35
N VAL A 749 -17.14 -16.26 -12.87
CA VAL A 749 -17.44 -17.04 -11.67
C VAL A 749 -18.47 -16.42 -10.74
N ASP A 750 -19.61 -17.08 -10.62
CA ASP A 750 -20.69 -16.77 -9.68
C ASP A 750 -21.23 -15.34 -9.77
N SER A 751 -21.06 -14.60 -10.87
CA SER A 751 -21.63 -13.26 -11.03
C SER A 751 -23.14 -13.31 -11.29
N LYS A 752 -23.92 -12.48 -10.58
CA LYS A 752 -25.39 -12.54 -10.63
C LYS A 752 -26.08 -11.18 -10.56
N ASN A 753 -27.32 -11.18 -11.05
CA ASN A 753 -28.24 -10.05 -10.94
C ASN A 753 -27.67 -8.77 -11.57
N GLY A 754 -27.41 -8.82 -12.88
CA GLY A 754 -26.70 -7.74 -13.57
C GLY A 754 -27.26 -7.33 -14.93
N GLU A 755 -26.78 -6.18 -15.40
CA GLU A 755 -27.15 -5.56 -16.68
C GLU A 755 -25.88 -5.26 -17.49
N ILE A 756 -25.82 -5.75 -18.74
CA ILE A 756 -24.78 -5.43 -19.72
C ILE A 756 -25.48 -4.80 -20.93
N ALA A 757 -25.38 -3.47 -21.06
CA ALA A 757 -26.20 -2.76 -22.04
C ALA A 757 -25.53 -1.53 -22.65
N PHE A 758 -25.91 -1.17 -23.88
CA PHE A 758 -25.45 0.07 -24.54
C PHE A 758 -23.93 0.14 -24.77
N ASN A 759 -23.24 -1.01 -24.78
CA ASN A 759 -21.81 -1.06 -25.05
C ASN A 759 -21.55 -1.16 -26.56
N LEU A 760 -20.43 -0.57 -26.99
CA LEU A 760 -19.87 -0.71 -28.33
C LEU A 760 -18.61 -1.55 -28.26
N THR A 761 -18.60 -2.70 -28.91
CA THR A 761 -17.41 -3.54 -29.01
C THR A 761 -17.05 -3.79 -30.46
N TYR A 762 -15.77 -3.71 -30.81
CA TYR A 762 -15.37 -4.04 -32.17
C TYR A 762 -13.94 -4.50 -32.32
N ASN A 763 -13.70 -5.34 -33.34
CA ASN A 763 -12.38 -5.85 -33.72
C ASN A 763 -11.59 -6.47 -32.55
N ASN A 764 -12.28 -6.97 -31.52
CA ASN A 764 -11.64 -7.69 -30.43
C ASN A 764 -11.20 -9.08 -30.90
N TYR A 765 -10.06 -9.57 -30.39
CA TYR A 765 -9.57 -10.90 -30.76
C TYR A 765 -10.44 -12.00 -30.16
N GLY A 766 -11.02 -11.76 -28.99
CA GLY A 766 -11.98 -12.65 -28.34
C GLY A 766 -13.43 -12.15 -28.45
N PRO A 767 -14.33 -12.68 -27.61
CA PRO A 767 -15.75 -12.35 -27.57
C PRO A 767 -16.03 -10.86 -27.34
N SER A 768 -17.17 -10.38 -27.81
CA SER A 768 -17.75 -9.13 -27.30
C SER A 768 -18.12 -9.31 -25.84
N ILE A 769 -18.91 -10.34 -25.55
CA ILE A 769 -19.39 -10.64 -24.20
C ILE A 769 -19.13 -12.11 -23.92
N GLN A 770 -18.46 -12.37 -22.82
CA GLN A 770 -18.23 -13.68 -22.26
C GLN A 770 -18.91 -13.77 -20.90
N LEU A 771 -19.48 -14.92 -20.58
CA LEU A 771 -19.99 -15.20 -19.25
C LEU A 771 -20.02 -16.69 -18.95
N GLY A 772 -19.82 -17.02 -17.67
CA GLY A 772 -19.82 -18.41 -17.25
C GLY A 772 -19.27 -18.65 -15.86
N SER A 773 -19.40 -19.89 -15.41
CA SER A 773 -18.80 -20.38 -14.18
C SER A 773 -18.32 -21.80 -14.40
N SER A 774 -17.13 -22.15 -13.91
CA SER A 774 -16.64 -23.52 -14.03
C SER A 774 -17.54 -24.52 -13.31
N ALA A 775 -17.96 -25.57 -14.02
CA ALA A 775 -18.76 -26.65 -13.43
C ALA A 775 -18.02 -27.36 -12.28
N ALA A 776 -16.69 -27.44 -12.35
CA ALA A 776 -15.84 -28.04 -11.31
C ALA A 776 -15.86 -27.25 -10.00
N ILE A 777 -16.11 -25.94 -10.06
CA ILE A 777 -16.18 -25.04 -8.89
C ILE A 777 -17.57 -25.11 -8.23
N GLY A 778 -18.59 -25.58 -8.94
CA GLY A 778 -19.95 -25.75 -8.40
C GLY A 778 -20.76 -24.46 -8.28
N THR A 779 -20.27 -23.35 -8.85
CA THR A 779 -20.95 -22.05 -8.89
C THR A 779 -21.77 -21.90 -10.19
N THR A 780 -22.55 -20.82 -10.29
CA THR A 780 -23.38 -20.55 -11.48
C THR A 780 -23.47 -19.05 -11.71
N THR A 781 -23.17 -18.60 -12.92
CA THR A 781 -23.39 -17.23 -13.36
C THR A 781 -24.85 -17.10 -13.84
N SER A 782 -25.63 -16.18 -13.26
CA SER A 782 -27.09 -16.19 -13.49
C SER A 782 -27.78 -14.83 -13.39
N ASP A 783 -28.98 -14.76 -13.97
CA ASP A 783 -29.86 -13.59 -13.87
C ASP A 783 -29.17 -12.33 -14.43
N ILE A 784 -28.76 -12.39 -15.70
CA ILE A 784 -28.08 -11.29 -16.39
C ILE A 784 -28.90 -10.89 -17.62
N ALA A 785 -29.21 -9.59 -17.72
CA ALA A 785 -29.83 -8.98 -18.88
C ALA A 785 -28.75 -8.37 -19.79
N ILE A 786 -28.69 -8.82 -21.03
CA ILE A 786 -27.73 -8.38 -22.05
C ILE A 786 -28.52 -7.78 -23.20
N HIS A 787 -28.50 -6.46 -23.35
CA HIS A 787 -29.37 -5.81 -24.33
C HIS A 787 -28.85 -4.52 -24.93
N HIS A 788 -29.31 -4.23 -26.14
CA HIS A 788 -29.00 -2.99 -26.84
C HIS A 788 -27.50 -2.72 -26.89
N ASN A 789 -26.69 -3.77 -27.05
CA ASN A 789 -25.26 -3.66 -27.33
C ASN A 789 -25.04 -3.77 -28.85
N ILE A 790 -24.00 -3.11 -29.32
CA ILE A 790 -23.51 -3.23 -30.70
C ILE A 790 -22.15 -3.93 -30.66
N SER A 791 -22.05 -5.07 -31.33
CA SER A 791 -20.80 -5.81 -31.53
C SER A 791 -20.48 -5.90 -33.01
N TYR A 792 -19.26 -5.50 -33.39
CA TYR A 792 -18.80 -5.54 -34.76
C TYR A 792 -17.42 -6.19 -34.92
N ASN A 793 -17.41 -7.32 -35.61
CA ASN A 793 -16.19 -8.03 -36.01
C ASN A 793 -15.29 -8.39 -34.81
N ASP A 794 -15.92 -8.68 -33.67
CA ASP A 794 -15.28 -9.36 -32.55
C ASP A 794 -15.01 -10.83 -32.93
N VAL A 795 -14.31 -11.58 -32.07
CA VAL A 795 -13.80 -12.94 -32.31
C VAL A 795 -12.88 -13.08 -33.52
N ARG A 796 -11.96 -12.13 -33.69
CA ARG A 796 -10.93 -12.20 -34.75
C ARG A 796 -9.98 -13.40 -34.57
N GLY A 797 -9.74 -13.83 -33.33
CA GLY A 797 -8.86 -14.93 -32.97
C GLY A 797 -7.38 -14.62 -33.20
N ASN A 798 -6.52 -15.04 -32.26
CA ASN A 798 -5.07 -14.96 -32.44
C ASN A 798 -4.49 -16.20 -33.14
N LEU A 799 -5.15 -17.35 -32.98
CA LEU A 799 -4.69 -18.65 -33.45
C LEU A 799 -5.72 -19.29 -34.37
N SER A 800 -5.25 -20.08 -35.33
CA SER A 800 -6.14 -20.81 -36.25
C SER A 800 -7.02 -21.85 -35.56
N THR A 801 -6.66 -22.23 -34.33
CA THR A 801 -7.38 -23.17 -33.47
C THR A 801 -8.42 -22.52 -32.57
N SER A 802 -8.52 -21.18 -32.55
CA SER A 802 -9.50 -20.49 -31.70
C SER A 802 -10.92 -20.75 -32.21
N VAL A 803 -11.83 -21.16 -31.33
CA VAL A 803 -13.25 -21.43 -31.66
C VAL A 803 -14.12 -20.71 -30.64
N GLN A 804 -14.64 -19.54 -30.98
CA GLN A 804 -15.35 -18.67 -30.03
C GLN A 804 -16.54 -17.96 -30.70
N GLY A 805 -17.53 -17.55 -29.90
CA GLY A 805 -18.66 -16.73 -30.31
C GLY A 805 -18.50 -15.27 -29.89
N ALA A 806 -19.07 -14.33 -30.66
CA ALA A 806 -19.13 -12.93 -30.23
C ALA A 806 -19.84 -12.79 -28.87
N VAL A 807 -20.87 -13.62 -28.64
CA VAL A 807 -21.37 -13.93 -27.29
C VAL A 807 -20.96 -15.36 -26.95
N ARG A 808 -20.10 -15.50 -25.93
CA ARG A 808 -19.60 -16.80 -25.46
C ARG A 808 -20.24 -17.13 -24.10
N ILE A 809 -20.98 -18.24 -24.06
CA ILE A 809 -21.60 -18.75 -22.84
C ILE A 809 -20.90 -20.06 -22.50
N TRP A 810 -20.20 -20.07 -21.36
CA TRP A 810 -19.36 -21.20 -20.96
C TRP A 810 -19.74 -21.74 -19.57
N GLY A 811 -19.57 -23.03 -19.34
CA GLY A 811 -19.75 -23.64 -18.02
C GLY A 811 -21.21 -23.64 -17.53
N ASN A 812 -21.40 -23.35 -16.25
CA ASN A 812 -22.71 -23.28 -15.60
C ASN A 812 -23.29 -21.87 -15.69
N THR A 813 -24.34 -21.73 -16.51
CA THR A 813 -25.13 -20.51 -16.57
C THR A 813 -26.61 -20.79 -16.36
N ASN A 814 -27.34 -19.82 -15.81
CA ASN A 814 -28.78 -19.93 -15.64
C ASN A 814 -29.49 -18.59 -15.87
N ASN A 815 -30.61 -18.59 -16.60
CA ASN A 815 -31.47 -17.42 -16.75
C ASN A 815 -30.72 -16.19 -17.33
N ILE A 816 -30.02 -16.41 -18.44
CA ILE A 816 -29.35 -15.35 -19.21
C ILE A 816 -30.34 -14.82 -20.23
N GLN A 817 -30.52 -13.50 -20.31
CA GLN A 817 -31.51 -12.85 -21.16
C GLN A 817 -30.79 -11.96 -22.17
N LEU A 818 -30.61 -12.46 -23.40
CA LEU A 818 -29.93 -11.77 -24.49
C LEU A 818 -30.98 -11.21 -25.46
N PHE A 819 -31.21 -9.90 -25.46
CA PHE A 819 -32.25 -9.33 -26.30
C PHE A 819 -31.94 -7.98 -26.92
N ASN A 820 -32.49 -7.71 -28.10
CA ASN A 820 -32.31 -6.43 -28.78
C ASN A 820 -30.84 -6.03 -28.92
N ASN A 821 -29.95 -6.96 -29.28
CA ASN A 821 -28.55 -6.64 -29.60
C ASN A 821 -28.36 -6.64 -31.13
N THR A 822 -27.40 -5.87 -31.62
CA THR A 822 -26.95 -5.93 -33.02
C THR A 822 -25.55 -6.49 -33.06
N ILE A 823 -25.40 -7.72 -33.57
CA ILE A 823 -24.13 -8.42 -33.60
C ILE A 823 -23.78 -8.76 -35.05
N TYR A 824 -22.67 -8.19 -35.53
CA TYR A 824 -22.13 -8.49 -36.84
C TYR A 824 -20.77 -9.17 -36.72
N VAL A 825 -20.66 -10.40 -37.22
CA VAL A 825 -19.40 -11.15 -37.26
C VAL A 825 -18.95 -11.35 -38.70
N ASP A 826 -17.76 -10.85 -39.03
CA ASP A 826 -17.12 -11.12 -40.31
C ASP A 826 -15.97 -12.12 -40.14
N LYS A 827 -15.86 -13.08 -41.06
CA LYS A 827 -14.71 -13.99 -41.10
C LYS A 827 -13.47 -13.30 -41.68
N SER A 828 -13.66 -12.24 -42.47
CA SER A 828 -12.57 -11.62 -43.20
C SER A 828 -11.51 -11.06 -42.22
N GLY A 829 -10.30 -11.62 -42.28
CA GLY A 829 -9.22 -11.24 -41.36
C GLY A 829 -9.27 -11.87 -39.97
N SER A 830 -10.12 -12.88 -39.76
CA SER A 830 -10.13 -13.72 -38.55
C SER A 830 -9.26 -14.96 -38.74
N GLN A 831 -8.44 -15.32 -37.74
CA GLN A 831 -7.57 -16.51 -37.78
C GLN A 831 -8.34 -17.79 -37.44
N GLY A 832 -9.29 -17.72 -36.49
CA GLY A 832 -10.01 -18.87 -35.94
C GLY A 832 -11.33 -19.22 -36.64
N THR A 833 -12.18 -19.92 -35.91
CA THR A 833 -13.54 -20.31 -36.30
C THR A 833 -14.57 -19.52 -35.48
N PRO A 834 -14.98 -18.33 -35.94
CA PRO A 834 -15.93 -17.50 -35.21
C PRO A 834 -17.38 -17.99 -35.37
N SER A 835 -18.24 -17.55 -34.45
CA SER A 835 -19.70 -17.65 -34.51
C SER A 835 -20.35 -16.43 -33.86
N VAL A 836 -21.67 -16.24 -34.03
CA VAL A 836 -22.36 -15.15 -33.31
C VAL A 836 -22.54 -15.53 -31.84
N ILE A 837 -23.09 -16.72 -31.57
CA ILE A 837 -23.22 -17.29 -30.22
C ILE A 837 -22.49 -18.62 -30.16
N SER A 838 -21.58 -18.76 -29.19
CA SER A 838 -21.02 -20.06 -28.82
C SER A 838 -21.57 -20.54 -27.49
N LEU A 839 -21.94 -21.82 -27.45
CA LEU A 839 -22.40 -22.52 -26.26
C LEU A 839 -21.39 -23.60 -25.92
N GLU A 840 -20.65 -23.42 -24.83
CA GLU A 840 -19.57 -24.31 -24.40
C GLU A 840 -19.98 -25.20 -23.22
N VAL A 841 -19.22 -26.28 -23.02
CA VAL A 841 -19.44 -27.36 -22.04
C VAL A 841 -20.05 -26.85 -20.73
N GLY A 842 -21.13 -27.48 -20.27
CA GLY A 842 -21.73 -27.20 -18.97
C GLY A 842 -23.26 -27.09 -18.97
N ASN A 843 -23.82 -26.91 -17.79
CA ASN A 843 -25.26 -26.93 -17.50
C ASN A 843 -25.91 -25.56 -17.84
N ASN A 844 -25.82 -25.11 -19.10
CA ASN A 844 -26.36 -23.83 -19.56
C ASN A 844 -27.88 -23.88 -19.72
N LYS A 845 -28.61 -23.26 -18.79
CA LYS A 845 -30.07 -23.36 -18.69
C LYS A 845 -30.77 -22.01 -18.81
N ASN A 846 -32.00 -22.06 -19.31
CA ASN A 846 -32.91 -20.91 -19.36
C ASN A 846 -32.32 -19.69 -20.09
N LEU A 847 -31.51 -19.91 -21.13
CA LEU A 847 -31.05 -18.85 -22.02
C LEU A 847 -32.25 -18.36 -22.86
N LYS A 848 -32.52 -17.06 -22.82
CA LYS A 848 -33.57 -16.40 -23.59
C LYS A 848 -32.93 -15.47 -24.61
N VAL A 849 -32.99 -15.80 -25.89
CA VAL A 849 -32.42 -15.01 -27.00
C VAL A 849 -33.53 -14.38 -27.84
N TRP A 850 -33.80 -13.08 -27.67
CA TRP A 850 -34.99 -12.42 -28.23
C TRP A 850 -34.67 -11.16 -29.05
N ASN A 851 -35.37 -10.92 -30.15
CA ASN A 851 -35.31 -9.64 -30.86
C ASN A 851 -33.88 -9.18 -31.24
N ASN A 852 -32.92 -10.08 -31.43
CA ASN A 852 -31.55 -9.70 -31.81
C ASN A 852 -31.36 -9.70 -33.33
N ILE A 853 -30.46 -8.84 -33.82
CA ILE A 853 -29.93 -8.91 -35.19
C ILE A 853 -28.62 -9.71 -35.16
N PHE A 854 -28.61 -10.83 -35.87
CA PHE A 854 -27.41 -11.62 -36.13
C PHE A 854 -27.03 -11.50 -37.60
N LYS A 855 -25.95 -10.77 -37.87
CA LYS A 855 -25.39 -10.64 -39.20
C LYS A 855 -24.09 -11.41 -39.30
N THR A 856 -23.93 -12.17 -40.38
CA THR A 856 -22.68 -12.87 -40.69
C THR A 856 -22.32 -12.78 -42.17
N THR A 857 -21.04 -13.00 -42.45
CA THR A 857 -20.50 -13.15 -43.81
C THR A 857 -19.68 -14.44 -43.91
N SER A 858 -19.34 -14.86 -45.13
CA SER A 858 -18.31 -15.91 -45.36
C SER A 858 -18.56 -17.26 -44.66
N GLY A 859 -19.83 -17.64 -44.50
CA GLY A 859 -20.22 -18.94 -43.93
C GLY A 859 -19.99 -19.07 -42.42
N VAL A 860 -19.90 -17.95 -41.70
CA VAL A 860 -19.85 -17.95 -40.22
C VAL A 860 -21.19 -18.44 -39.65
N ALA A 861 -21.10 -19.30 -38.64
CA ALA A 861 -22.27 -19.86 -37.96
C ALA A 861 -22.94 -18.80 -37.08
N MET A 862 -24.28 -18.80 -37.07
CA MET A 862 -25.06 -17.99 -36.14
C MET A 862 -24.93 -18.56 -34.73
N ILE A 863 -25.16 -19.86 -34.58
CA ILE A 863 -25.09 -20.54 -33.29
C ILE A 863 -24.21 -21.76 -33.45
N ARG A 864 -23.26 -21.92 -32.52
CA ARG A 864 -22.32 -23.04 -32.51
C ARG A 864 -22.16 -23.61 -31.10
N PRO A 865 -22.63 -24.85 -30.85
CA PRO A 865 -22.20 -25.64 -29.72
C PRO A 865 -20.73 -26.04 -29.95
N ASN A 866 -19.89 -25.82 -28.94
CA ASN A 866 -18.46 -26.14 -29.01
C ASN A 866 -18.18 -27.38 -28.17
N GLY A 867 -17.72 -28.47 -28.82
CA GLY A 867 -17.23 -29.69 -28.18
C GLY A 867 -15.98 -29.45 -27.33
N SER A 868 -15.74 -30.35 -26.36
CA SER A 868 -14.60 -30.30 -25.40
C SER A 868 -13.27 -29.94 -26.06
N THR A 869 -12.61 -28.91 -25.54
CA THR A 869 -11.27 -28.46 -25.95
C THR A 869 -10.13 -29.24 -25.25
N GLY A 870 -10.44 -30.35 -24.57
CA GLY A 870 -9.44 -31.22 -23.94
C GLY A 870 -9.02 -30.84 -22.51
N MET A 871 -9.84 -30.08 -21.78
CA MET A 871 -9.64 -29.88 -20.34
C MET A 871 -10.16 -31.10 -19.55
N GLU A 872 -9.33 -31.65 -18.66
CA GLU A 872 -9.44 -32.99 -18.04
C GLU A 872 -10.64 -33.21 -17.09
N TRP A 873 -11.61 -32.28 -17.05
CA TRP A 873 -12.69 -32.24 -16.05
C TRP A 873 -14.11 -32.26 -16.68
N ASP A 874 -14.21 -32.47 -18.00
CA ASP A 874 -15.45 -32.36 -18.77
C ASP A 874 -16.04 -33.74 -19.18
N TYR A 875 -17.11 -34.18 -18.48
CA TYR A 875 -17.82 -35.44 -18.78
C TYR A 875 -19.22 -35.26 -19.41
N PHE A 876 -19.59 -34.05 -19.85
CA PHE A 876 -20.94 -33.76 -20.38
C PHE A 876 -20.92 -33.40 -21.87
N GLY A 877 -21.81 -34.02 -22.66
CA GLY A 877 -21.99 -33.72 -24.08
C GLY A 877 -22.59 -32.34 -24.32
N THR A 878 -22.10 -31.65 -25.36
CA THR A 878 -22.54 -30.29 -25.73
C THR A 878 -23.81 -30.33 -26.57
N HIS A 879 -24.94 -30.03 -25.94
CA HIS A 879 -26.26 -29.94 -26.58
C HIS A 879 -26.92 -28.60 -26.21
N ILE A 880 -27.79 -28.08 -27.08
CA ILE A 880 -28.65 -26.95 -26.72
C ILE A 880 -29.69 -27.48 -25.72
N ASP A 881 -29.58 -27.10 -24.44
CA ASP A 881 -30.54 -27.50 -23.42
C ASP A 881 -31.96 -27.08 -23.81
N SER A 882 -32.94 -27.97 -23.58
CA SER A 882 -34.35 -27.75 -23.95
C SER A 882 -35.00 -26.53 -23.30
N SER A 883 -34.42 -26.00 -22.22
CA SER A 883 -34.87 -24.78 -21.55
C SER A 883 -34.42 -23.49 -22.26
N ASN A 884 -33.50 -23.58 -23.23
CA ASN A 884 -33.02 -22.44 -24.00
C ASN A 884 -34.00 -22.11 -25.14
N GLN A 885 -34.32 -20.83 -25.30
CA GLN A 885 -35.34 -20.33 -26.23
C GLN A 885 -34.82 -19.18 -27.08
N PHE A 886 -34.99 -19.30 -28.39
CA PHE A 886 -34.72 -18.25 -29.38
C PHE A 886 -36.04 -17.76 -29.97
N ILE A 887 -36.36 -16.48 -29.87
CA ILE A 887 -37.65 -15.93 -30.32
C ILE A 887 -37.49 -14.56 -31.01
N ALA A 888 -38.06 -14.42 -32.20
CA ALA A 888 -38.09 -13.19 -32.99
C ALA A 888 -36.71 -12.58 -33.28
N ASN A 889 -35.69 -13.42 -33.55
CA ASN A 889 -34.38 -12.91 -34.00
C ASN A 889 -34.33 -12.75 -35.53
N LEU A 890 -33.53 -11.81 -36.00
CA LEU A 890 -33.21 -11.63 -37.41
C LEU A 890 -31.87 -12.31 -37.74
N TYR A 891 -31.87 -13.12 -38.79
CA TYR A 891 -30.70 -13.84 -39.30
C TYR A 891 -30.34 -13.32 -40.71
N ASP A 892 -29.23 -12.60 -40.81
CA ASP A 892 -28.67 -12.06 -42.06
C ASP A 892 -27.34 -12.75 -42.39
N SER A 893 -27.37 -13.81 -43.19
CA SER A 893 -26.18 -14.54 -43.66
C SER A 893 -25.49 -13.86 -44.87
N SER A 894 -25.87 -12.63 -45.21
CA SER A 894 -25.37 -11.87 -46.37
C SER A 894 -25.50 -12.64 -47.70
N GLY A 895 -26.62 -13.35 -47.87
CA GLY A 895 -26.89 -14.18 -49.06
C GLY A 895 -26.26 -15.57 -49.03
N GLY A 896 -25.54 -15.93 -47.97
CA GLY A 896 -25.05 -17.29 -47.72
C GLY A 896 -26.10 -18.21 -47.08
N THR A 897 -25.74 -19.48 -46.89
CA THR A 897 -26.59 -20.44 -46.16
C THR A 897 -26.63 -20.08 -44.68
N LEU A 898 -27.82 -20.09 -44.07
CA LEU A 898 -27.96 -20.02 -42.62
C LEU A 898 -27.23 -21.21 -41.99
N ILE A 899 -26.49 -21.03 -40.90
CA ILE A 899 -25.81 -22.13 -40.21
C ILE A 899 -26.10 -22.01 -38.72
N ILE A 900 -26.90 -22.93 -38.20
CA ILE A 900 -27.18 -23.13 -36.78
C ILE A 900 -26.84 -24.58 -36.46
N SER A 901 -25.85 -24.82 -35.61
CA SER A 901 -25.45 -26.17 -35.20
C SER A 901 -26.21 -26.57 -33.93
N THR A 902 -26.78 -27.78 -33.86
CA THR A 902 -27.77 -28.11 -32.80
C THR A 902 -27.38 -29.24 -31.82
N ASP A 903 -26.34 -30.06 -32.08
CA ASP A 903 -25.85 -31.10 -31.14
C ASP A 903 -24.46 -31.65 -31.58
N ASP A 904 -23.64 -32.08 -30.62
CA ASP A 904 -22.39 -32.84 -30.79
C ASP A 904 -22.20 -33.96 -29.74
N THR A 905 -23.22 -34.72 -29.35
CA THR A 905 -22.98 -35.82 -28.38
C THR A 905 -21.94 -36.85 -28.84
N HIS A 906 -21.51 -36.92 -30.12
CA HIS A 906 -20.58 -37.95 -30.64
C HIS A 906 -19.71 -37.53 -31.85
N GLY A 907 -19.24 -36.28 -31.96
CA GLY A 907 -18.34 -35.83 -33.03
C GLY A 907 -19.03 -35.59 -34.39
N SER A 908 -20.32 -35.27 -34.43
CA SER A 908 -21.08 -35.04 -35.67
C SER A 908 -22.13 -33.94 -35.52
N TYR A 909 -21.78 -32.73 -36.00
CA TYR A 909 -22.66 -31.58 -36.06
C TYR A 909 -23.87 -31.82 -36.98
N THR A 910 -25.08 -31.62 -36.48
CA THR A 910 -26.25 -31.40 -37.34
C THR A 910 -26.42 -29.90 -37.58
N ASN A 911 -26.27 -29.47 -38.83
CA ASN A 911 -26.46 -28.08 -39.22
C ASN A 911 -27.88 -27.86 -39.72
N VAL A 912 -28.60 -26.98 -39.03
CA VAL A 912 -29.85 -26.38 -39.48
C VAL A 912 -29.50 -25.26 -40.47
N THR A 913 -30.01 -25.38 -41.70
CA THR A 913 -29.65 -24.51 -42.82
C THR A 913 -30.76 -23.58 -43.31
N SER A 914 -31.91 -23.59 -42.63
CA SER A 914 -33.05 -22.72 -42.93
C SER A 914 -33.82 -22.36 -41.66
N LEU A 915 -34.48 -21.20 -41.66
CA LEU A 915 -35.32 -20.77 -40.55
C LEU A 915 -36.48 -21.75 -40.31
N SER A 916 -37.10 -22.29 -41.37
CA SER A 916 -38.17 -23.29 -41.25
C SER A 916 -37.70 -24.56 -40.55
N SER A 917 -36.46 -24.99 -40.80
CA SER A 917 -35.88 -26.13 -40.09
C SER A 917 -35.63 -25.77 -38.62
N TRP A 918 -35.14 -24.57 -38.33
CA TRP A 918 -34.95 -24.10 -36.95
C TRP A 918 -36.26 -24.05 -36.16
N GLN A 919 -37.33 -23.58 -36.80
CA GLN A 919 -38.70 -23.62 -36.29
C GLN A 919 -39.20 -25.05 -36.05
N GLY A 920 -38.75 -26.01 -36.86
CA GLY A 920 -39.01 -27.43 -36.67
C GLY A 920 -38.39 -28.03 -35.40
N TYR A 921 -37.30 -27.43 -34.90
CA TYR A 921 -36.70 -27.78 -33.61
C TYR A 921 -37.43 -27.14 -32.40
N GLY A 922 -38.55 -26.46 -32.63
CA GLY A 922 -39.32 -25.78 -31.59
C GLY A 922 -38.77 -24.41 -31.19
N GLN A 923 -37.73 -23.94 -31.88
CA GLN A 923 -37.14 -22.61 -31.70
C GLN A 923 -37.86 -21.60 -32.59
N GLU A 924 -37.66 -20.30 -32.36
CA GLU A 924 -38.37 -19.23 -33.06
C GLU A 924 -39.89 -19.46 -33.05
N LYS A 925 -40.42 -19.93 -31.90
CA LYS A 925 -41.81 -20.37 -31.78
C LYS A 925 -42.33 -20.20 -30.35
N ILE A 926 -43.55 -19.69 -30.23
CA ILE A 926 -44.34 -19.72 -29.00
C ILE A 926 -45.67 -20.35 -29.33
N ASP A 927 -46.02 -21.43 -28.61
CA ASP A 927 -47.19 -22.26 -28.89
C ASP A 927 -47.24 -22.70 -30.37
N ALA A 928 -48.25 -22.28 -31.12
CA ALA A 928 -48.39 -22.57 -32.55
C ALA A 928 -47.82 -21.46 -33.46
N THR A 929 -47.46 -20.30 -32.90
CA THR A 929 -47.04 -19.11 -33.66
C THR A 929 -45.53 -19.15 -33.90
N THR A 930 -45.13 -19.05 -35.17
CA THR A 930 -43.72 -18.97 -35.58
C THR A 930 -43.26 -17.52 -35.68
N TYR A 931 -42.03 -17.28 -35.25
CA TYR A 931 -41.31 -16.01 -35.26
C TYR A 931 -40.00 -16.16 -36.04
N GLY A 932 -39.16 -15.13 -35.98
CA GLY A 932 -37.85 -15.09 -36.61
C GLY A 932 -37.92 -14.61 -38.05
N VAL A 933 -36.85 -13.94 -38.48
CA VAL A 933 -36.78 -13.31 -39.80
C VAL A 933 -35.47 -13.68 -40.47
N VAL A 934 -35.51 -14.08 -41.74
CA VAL A 934 -34.31 -14.17 -42.59
C VAL A 934 -34.40 -13.07 -43.62
N GLY A 935 -33.40 -12.20 -43.67
CA GLY A 935 -33.41 -11.04 -44.56
C GLY A 935 -32.22 -10.12 -44.31
N SER A 936 -32.12 -9.08 -45.12
CA SER A 936 -31.11 -8.04 -44.93
C SER A 936 -31.39 -7.31 -43.61
N ALA A 937 -30.36 -7.22 -42.76
CA ALA A 937 -30.43 -6.40 -41.56
C ALA A 937 -30.56 -4.89 -41.88
N GLY A 938 -30.21 -4.47 -43.11
CA GLY A 938 -30.42 -3.11 -43.59
C GLY A 938 -29.75 -2.05 -42.72
N LEU A 939 -28.44 -2.16 -42.49
CA LEU A 939 -27.67 -1.32 -41.59
C LEU A 939 -26.96 -0.17 -42.35
N THR A 940 -26.88 1.04 -41.78
CA THR A 940 -26.36 2.27 -42.43
C THR A 940 -24.91 2.16 -42.94
N SER A 941 -24.03 1.54 -42.16
CA SER A 941 -22.59 1.39 -42.44
C SER A 941 -22.03 0.18 -41.70
N LEU A 942 -21.09 -0.54 -42.32
CA LEU A 942 -20.41 -1.72 -41.76
C LEU A 942 -18.91 -1.43 -41.54
N THR A 943 -18.58 -0.28 -40.98
CA THR A 943 -17.18 0.13 -40.75
C THR A 943 -16.95 0.47 -39.28
N ALA A 944 -15.80 0.04 -38.75
CA ALA A 944 -15.32 0.45 -37.43
C ALA A 944 -14.53 1.75 -37.55
N PRO A 945 -14.45 2.54 -36.46
CA PRO A 945 -13.40 3.54 -36.32
C PRO A 945 -12.01 2.89 -36.46
N SER A 946 -11.08 3.58 -37.11
CA SER A 946 -9.69 3.12 -37.31
C SER A 946 -8.71 3.93 -36.49
N GLY A 947 -7.77 3.26 -35.82
CA GLY A 947 -6.72 3.89 -35.02
C GLY A 947 -7.18 4.28 -33.61
N TYR A 948 -6.30 4.96 -32.86
CA TYR A 948 -6.60 5.39 -31.51
C TYR A 948 -7.58 6.56 -31.46
N LEU A 949 -8.63 6.40 -30.66
CA LEU A 949 -9.62 7.45 -30.47
C LEU A 949 -9.21 8.40 -29.32
N PRO A 950 -9.41 9.72 -29.50
CA PRO A 950 -9.18 10.69 -28.43
C PRO A 950 -10.29 10.66 -27.36
N SER A 951 -11.49 10.20 -27.74
CA SER A 951 -12.67 10.09 -26.88
C SER A 951 -13.61 9.00 -27.40
N GLN A 952 -14.45 8.50 -26.50
CA GLN A 952 -15.50 7.54 -26.84
C GLN A 952 -16.48 8.11 -27.89
N GLN A 953 -17.02 7.24 -28.74
CA GLN A 953 -17.98 7.51 -29.79
C GLN A 953 -19.37 6.93 -29.52
N VAL A 954 -19.56 6.09 -28.50
CA VAL A 954 -20.83 5.40 -28.18
C VAL A 954 -22.06 6.28 -28.33
N SER A 955 -22.05 7.50 -27.78
CA SER A 955 -23.23 8.39 -27.80
C SER A 955 -23.56 9.02 -29.16
N VAL A 956 -22.68 8.89 -30.16
CA VAL A 956 -22.83 9.46 -31.50
C VAL A 956 -22.64 8.41 -32.59
N PHE A 957 -22.55 7.13 -32.21
CA PHE A 957 -22.20 6.05 -33.12
C PHE A 957 -23.43 5.58 -33.90
N THR A 958 -23.63 6.15 -35.09
CA THR A 958 -24.78 5.85 -35.97
C THR A 958 -24.50 4.73 -36.97
N ASN A 959 -23.33 4.09 -36.87
CA ASN A 959 -23.05 2.91 -37.66
C ASN A 959 -23.87 1.78 -37.05
N PHE A 960 -24.47 0.95 -37.90
CA PHE A 960 -25.42 -0.10 -37.52
C PHE A 960 -26.84 0.36 -37.15
N ASP A 961 -27.16 1.65 -37.31
CA ASP A 961 -28.54 2.10 -37.30
C ASP A 961 -29.33 1.41 -38.42
N LEU A 962 -30.63 1.19 -38.18
CA LEU A 962 -31.52 0.61 -39.17
C LEU A 962 -31.74 1.58 -40.33
N THR A 963 -31.99 1.02 -41.51
CA THR A 963 -32.43 1.76 -42.70
C THR A 963 -33.88 1.40 -43.00
N ALA A 964 -34.57 2.26 -43.77
CA ALA A 964 -35.97 2.04 -44.18
C ALA A 964 -36.25 0.71 -44.90
N GLY A 965 -35.20 0.03 -45.42
CA GLY A 965 -35.30 -1.27 -46.09
C GLY A 965 -34.96 -2.47 -45.20
N SER A 966 -34.75 -2.26 -43.90
CA SER A 966 -34.39 -3.34 -42.96
C SER A 966 -35.56 -4.30 -42.75
N ALA A 967 -35.26 -5.59 -42.72
CA ALA A 967 -36.22 -6.62 -42.33
C ALA A 967 -36.49 -6.65 -40.82
N ALA A 968 -35.80 -5.84 -40.01
CA ALA A 968 -36.00 -5.73 -38.57
C ALA A 968 -37.23 -4.90 -38.17
N LEU A 969 -37.71 -4.03 -39.08
CA LEU A 969 -38.72 -3.01 -38.78
C LEU A 969 -40.07 -3.62 -38.38
N GLY A 970 -40.55 -3.26 -37.19
CA GLY A 970 -41.83 -3.70 -36.63
C GLY A 970 -41.93 -5.21 -36.37
N GLN A 971 -40.80 -5.91 -36.30
CA GLN A 971 -40.76 -7.37 -36.13
C GLN A 971 -40.48 -7.83 -34.69
N ALA A 972 -40.24 -6.91 -33.75
CA ALA A 972 -39.97 -7.31 -32.36
C ALA A 972 -41.18 -8.02 -31.74
N HIS A 973 -40.92 -9.07 -30.99
CA HIS A 973 -41.94 -9.76 -30.22
C HIS A 973 -42.07 -9.17 -28.82
N THR A 974 -43.30 -8.79 -28.44
CA THR A 974 -43.69 -8.26 -27.11
C THR A 974 -42.88 -7.05 -26.66
N ASN A 975 -43.21 -6.52 -25.47
CA ASN A 975 -42.33 -5.56 -24.82
C ASN A 975 -41.03 -6.29 -24.42
N PRO A 976 -39.84 -5.91 -24.94
CA PRO A 976 -38.59 -6.62 -24.65
C PRO A 976 -38.23 -6.64 -23.16
N TRP A 977 -38.75 -5.69 -22.38
CA TRP A 977 -38.55 -5.65 -20.93
C TRP A 977 -39.32 -6.73 -20.18
N SER A 978 -40.33 -7.35 -20.79
CA SER A 978 -41.18 -8.36 -20.13
C SER A 978 -40.50 -9.71 -19.89
N ILE A 979 -39.44 -10.01 -20.64
CA ILE A 979 -38.66 -11.24 -20.45
C ILE A 979 -37.62 -11.11 -19.33
N VAL A 980 -37.40 -9.89 -18.85
CA VAL A 980 -36.37 -9.59 -17.87
C VAL A 980 -36.78 -10.13 -16.51
N THR A 981 -36.01 -11.09 -16.02
CA THR A 981 -36.22 -11.76 -14.74
C THR A 981 -34.90 -11.74 -13.97
N LEU A 982 -34.81 -10.81 -13.03
CA LEU A 982 -33.67 -10.57 -12.15
C LEU A 982 -34.01 -11.04 -10.73
N SER A 983 -33.04 -11.62 -10.02
CA SER A 983 -33.26 -12.21 -8.68
C SER A 983 -33.23 -11.19 -7.54
N GLY A 984 -32.72 -9.98 -7.79
CA GLY A 984 -32.64 -8.88 -6.81
C GLY A 984 -33.56 -7.69 -7.12
N SER A 985 -33.30 -6.56 -6.46
CA SER A 985 -34.10 -5.33 -6.58
C SER A 985 -33.69 -4.39 -7.72
N MET A 986 -32.65 -4.78 -8.48
CA MET A 986 -32.14 -4.00 -9.60
C MET A 986 -33.20 -3.86 -10.71
N SER A 987 -33.32 -2.65 -11.26
CA SER A 987 -34.05 -2.38 -12.49
C SER A 987 -33.07 -2.17 -13.66
N VAL A 988 -33.38 -2.78 -14.81
CA VAL A 988 -32.69 -2.50 -16.08
C VAL A 988 -33.16 -1.18 -16.69
N GLN A 989 -32.32 -0.55 -17.50
CA GLN A 989 -32.68 0.68 -18.21
C GLN A 989 -33.54 0.37 -19.44
N GLN A 990 -34.74 0.94 -19.46
CA GLN A 990 -35.72 0.69 -20.52
C GLN A 990 -35.59 1.69 -21.68
N LYS A 991 -34.53 1.53 -22.48
CA LYS A 991 -34.26 2.34 -23.67
C LYS A 991 -33.44 1.56 -24.70
N ASP A 992 -33.34 2.09 -25.92
CA ASP A 992 -32.44 1.56 -26.94
C ASP A 992 -31.00 2.12 -26.82
N TYR A 993 -30.15 1.78 -27.79
CA TYR A 993 -28.74 2.19 -27.84
C TYR A 993 -28.54 3.71 -27.80
N HIS A 994 -29.35 4.47 -28.54
CA HIS A 994 -29.29 5.94 -28.57
C HIS A 994 -30.06 6.60 -27.41
N GLY A 995 -30.74 5.78 -26.60
CA GLY A 995 -31.44 6.20 -25.40
C GLY A 995 -32.91 6.57 -25.62
N ASN A 996 -33.50 6.16 -26.75
CA ASN A 996 -34.93 6.33 -27.00
C ASN A 996 -35.75 5.43 -26.08
N THR A 997 -36.83 5.98 -25.53
CA THR A 997 -37.74 5.29 -24.60
C THR A 997 -39.11 5.00 -25.20
N ALA A 998 -39.31 5.30 -26.49
CA ALA A 998 -40.55 4.97 -27.20
C ALA A 998 -40.72 3.45 -27.30
N SER A 999 -41.92 2.98 -27.70
CA SER A 999 -42.16 1.53 -27.86
C SER A 999 -41.12 0.92 -28.81
N ILE A 1000 -40.18 0.16 -28.25
CA ILE A 1000 -39.16 -0.58 -29.00
C ILE A 1000 -39.88 -1.70 -29.73
N VAL A 1001 -40.18 -1.45 -31.01
CA VAL A 1001 -40.94 -2.34 -31.90
C VAL A 1001 -40.05 -3.03 -32.94
N ASP A 1002 -38.78 -2.65 -32.99
CA ASP A 1002 -37.81 -3.17 -33.95
C ASP A 1002 -36.87 -4.21 -33.30
N ILE A 1003 -36.41 -5.14 -34.12
CA ILE A 1003 -35.35 -6.09 -33.75
C ILE A 1003 -34.00 -5.36 -33.78
N GLY A 1004 -33.12 -5.64 -32.82
CA GLY A 1004 -31.76 -5.07 -32.76
C GLY A 1004 -31.58 -4.02 -31.68
N ALA A 1005 -30.38 -3.44 -31.64
CA ALA A 1005 -29.95 -2.49 -30.61
C ALA A 1005 -30.54 -1.10 -30.73
N ASP A 1006 -31.11 -0.75 -31.87
CA ASP A 1006 -31.61 0.58 -32.15
C ASP A 1006 -32.99 0.52 -32.83
N THR A 1007 -33.79 1.56 -32.58
CA THR A 1007 -35.11 1.75 -33.17
C THR A 1007 -35.00 2.74 -34.33
N TYR A 1008 -35.65 2.46 -35.47
CA TYR A 1008 -35.51 3.26 -36.70
C TYR A 1008 -36.08 4.68 -36.64
#